data_AF-A0A6N8W4K4-F1
#
_entry.id   AF-A0A6N8W4K4-F1
#
_cell.length_a   1.000
_cell.length_b   1.000
_cell.length_c   1.000
_cell.angle_alpha   90.00
_cell.angle_beta   90.00
_cell.angle_gamma   90.00
#
_symmetry.space_group_name_H-M   'P 1'
#
loop_
_entity.id
_entity.type
_entity.pdbx_description
1 polymer ?
#
loop_
_entity_poly.entity_id
_entity_poly.type
_entity_poly.pdbx_seq_one_letter_code
_entity_poly.pdbx_strand_id
1 'polypeptide(L)'
;MQSVSPPWNTTTKAIVAVSALALFCLLVWVFRGLLHQVVLAALLAYLLHPLITLIDRRTPVNRVTVVLAVYLALAILVVATFLLVGVTTFQQVVDLSRRLPAWFEDALAQLQNLREQLPESMTIGGFEVPVAGLLPQLPGWDQLFSQVFNLLQPIFGRGGSLAASVVTGTVAVLGQVLLIFIISIYVAVDIPRDGSMIANIAHKPGYRRDAERLTSRVSQVWAAYMRGQALLAIIIFVLVSAALAALGVDNALGLGLLSGAMEFLPVIGPLAGAGAAILVAFFQGSPSFGLTPLQFALAVAAAMIVIQQIENTLLVPRIVGKALNLHPLLVMVSVIMGASLAGLLGAILAAPIVASIRILGEYAWQKMLDLPPFPDEDESQVKDMQQDDIPEEEAAPPPAPSVYPLSFRPVFKDYIWGGRNLETALGRELPPGIVAESWEIAAHANGHSRVASGPMAGSTIEEVRQRWGEQLTGHAVESDSFPLLIKLLDSNRWLSVQVHPDDVYAQENAGDLGKTELWVILHAEPGAEIIYGLKAGVDPERFAQSAAAGAIDSMLHRIPIQTGDAVYIPAGTVHALGPGAIVAEIQQNSDTTYRLYDWGRTEADGQSRPLHVRQALDVIDWRMVEPAVAAPPTLAAPQGWVRETLADLRTIGGGAAVNLYTAADSDTTCPYFQVDRLTGRPGAVWHGTCDGSSFQIWGCLSGSASLNWDGETAELHGVSWILLPAALGAYEVRAKTQCVLLKIN
;
A
#
# COMPACT_ATOMS: atom_id res chain seq x y z
N MET A 1 -15.82 -33.31 31.50
CA MET A 1 -16.83 -33.02 30.45
C MET A 1 -17.20 -31.55 30.57
N GLN A 2 -16.60 -30.69 29.75
CA GLN A 2 -17.02 -29.29 29.69
C GLN A 2 -18.34 -29.22 28.93
N SER A 3 -19.38 -28.66 29.55
CA SER A 3 -20.71 -28.54 28.99
C SER A 3 -20.70 -27.58 27.81
N VAL A 4 -20.75 -28.10 26.58
CA VAL A 4 -21.01 -27.29 25.38
C VAL A 4 -22.45 -26.79 25.49
N SER A 5 -22.67 -25.48 25.37
CA SER A 5 -24.01 -24.90 25.44
C SER A 5 -24.91 -25.44 24.31
N PRO A 6 -26.20 -25.72 24.57
CA PRO A 6 -27.09 -26.27 23.56
C PRO A 6 -27.29 -25.29 22.39
N PRO A 7 -27.32 -25.77 21.13
CA PRO A 7 -27.50 -24.91 19.97
C PRO A 7 -28.93 -24.35 19.92
N TRP A 8 -29.06 -23.08 19.51
CA TRP A 8 -30.37 -22.46 19.28
C TRP A 8 -31.03 -23.00 18.01
N ASN A 9 -32.35 -23.18 18.05
CA ASN A 9 -33.13 -23.48 16.86
C ASN A 9 -33.22 -22.25 15.92
N THR A 10 -33.61 -22.46 14.66
CA THR A 10 -33.67 -21.41 13.63
C THR A 10 -34.60 -20.26 14.01
N THR A 11 -35.72 -20.55 14.66
CA THR A 11 -36.68 -19.55 15.14
C THR A 11 -36.07 -18.66 16.21
N THR A 12 -35.39 -19.25 17.20
CA THR A 12 -34.66 -18.52 18.25
C THR A 12 -33.53 -17.69 17.64
N LYS A 13 -32.76 -18.24 16.68
CA LYS A 13 -31.74 -17.48 15.94
C LYS A 13 -32.33 -16.27 15.22
N ALA A 14 -33.46 -16.45 14.52
CA ALA A 14 -34.14 -15.38 13.80
C ALA A 14 -34.69 -14.32 14.74
N ILE A 15 -35.36 -14.71 15.82
CA ILE A 15 -35.87 -13.79 16.84
C ILE A 15 -34.72 -12.98 17.43
N VAL A 16 -33.65 -13.64 17.87
CA VAL A 16 -32.49 -12.95 18.44
C VAL A 16 -31.83 -12.02 17.42
N ALA A 17 -31.67 -12.44 16.17
CA ALA A 17 -31.10 -11.61 15.11
C ALA A 17 -31.95 -10.36 14.82
N VAL A 18 -33.27 -10.53 14.70
CA VAL A 18 -34.21 -9.42 14.45
C VAL A 18 -34.29 -8.49 15.65
N SER A 19 -34.35 -9.02 16.87
CA SER A 19 -34.34 -8.21 18.10
C SER A 19 -33.02 -7.47 18.29
N ALA A 20 -31.88 -8.11 17.99
CA ALA A 20 -30.57 -7.46 18.03
C ALA A 20 -30.46 -6.36 16.97
N LEU A 21 -30.95 -6.59 15.75
CA LEU A 21 -30.99 -5.58 14.69
C LEU A 21 -31.90 -4.40 15.07
N ALA A 22 -33.09 -4.68 15.62
CA ALA A 22 -34.01 -3.64 16.07
C ALA A 22 -33.41 -2.81 17.22
N LEU A 23 -32.74 -3.46 18.18
CA LEU A 23 -32.02 -2.80 19.26
C LEU A 23 -30.88 -1.95 18.71
N PHE A 24 -30.09 -2.47 17.76
CA PHE A 24 -29.03 -1.71 17.10
C PHE A 24 -29.58 -0.46 16.41
N CYS A 25 -30.65 -0.59 15.62
CA CYS A 25 -31.31 0.54 14.96
C CYS A 25 -31.85 1.57 15.97
N LEU A 26 -32.44 1.10 17.08
CA LEU A 26 -32.90 1.97 18.16
C LEU A 26 -31.73 2.73 18.80
N LEU A 27 -30.63 2.04 19.12
CA LEU A 27 -29.43 2.66 19.68
C LEU A 27 -28.86 3.71 18.73
N VAL A 28 -28.75 3.41 17.43
CA VAL A 28 -28.31 4.38 16.41
C VAL A 28 -29.26 5.59 16.36
N TRP A 29 -30.58 5.37 16.43
CA TRP A 29 -31.56 6.47 16.41
C TRP A 29 -31.48 7.36 17.66
N VAL A 30 -31.30 6.76 18.85
CA VAL A 30 -31.15 7.47 20.12
C VAL A 30 -29.83 8.23 20.16
N PHE A 31 -28.72 7.59 19.76
CA PHE A 31 -27.38 8.14 19.85
C PHE A 31 -26.88 8.80 18.56
N ARG A 32 -27.76 9.08 17.59
CA ARG A 32 -27.40 9.77 16.33
C ARG A 32 -26.69 11.11 16.57
N GLY A 33 -27.02 11.78 17.68
CA GLY A 33 -26.38 13.02 18.11
C GLY A 33 -24.92 12.86 18.51
N LEU A 34 -24.46 11.67 18.90
CA LEU A 34 -23.05 11.38 19.20
C LEU A 34 -22.31 10.73 18.03
N LEU A 35 -23.05 10.08 17.12
CA LEU A 35 -22.48 9.35 15.99
C LEU A 35 -21.55 10.23 15.14
N HIS A 36 -21.93 11.49 14.90
CA HIS A 36 -21.09 12.42 14.14
C HIS A 36 -19.73 12.69 14.80
N GLN A 37 -19.68 12.75 16.14
CA GLN A 37 -18.45 12.99 16.90
C GLN A 37 -17.55 11.75 16.89
N VAL A 38 -18.15 10.57 17.05
CA VAL A 38 -17.43 9.29 16.99
C VAL A 38 -16.83 9.06 15.61
N VAL A 39 -17.58 9.35 14.55
CA VAL A 39 -17.08 9.25 13.17
C VAL A 39 -15.96 10.24 12.93
N LEU A 40 -16.12 11.51 13.32
CA LEU A 40 -15.05 12.52 13.19
C LEU A 40 -13.80 12.13 13.99
N ALA A 41 -13.97 11.56 15.18
CA ALA A 41 -12.87 11.06 15.99
C ALA A 41 -12.15 9.87 15.32
N ALA A 42 -12.90 8.93 14.76
CA ALA A 42 -12.31 7.82 14.01
C ALA A 42 -11.54 8.30 12.78
N LEU A 43 -12.09 9.28 12.06
CA LEU A 43 -11.42 9.89 10.89
C LEU A 43 -10.15 10.64 11.29
N LEU A 44 -10.20 11.41 12.38
CA LEU A 44 -9.03 12.13 12.88
C LEU A 44 -7.94 11.14 13.33
N ALA A 45 -8.31 10.08 14.04
CA ALA A 45 -7.39 9.01 14.42
C ALA A 45 -6.76 8.33 13.20
N TYR A 46 -7.58 8.03 12.20
CA TYR A 46 -7.14 7.46 10.95
C TYR A 46 -6.18 8.39 10.19
N LEU A 47 -6.51 9.69 10.10
CA LEU A 47 -5.70 10.70 9.42
C LEU A 47 -4.34 10.91 10.09
N LEU A 48 -4.29 10.86 11.42
CA LEU A 48 -3.06 11.04 12.18
C LEU A 48 -2.23 9.75 12.28
N HIS A 49 -2.81 8.58 11.99
CA HIS A 49 -2.14 7.29 12.11
C HIS A 49 -0.80 7.20 11.34
N PRO A 50 -0.67 7.67 10.09
CA PRO A 50 0.60 7.64 9.36
C PRO A 50 1.69 8.46 10.07
N LEU A 51 1.34 9.65 10.58
CA LEU A 51 2.28 10.52 11.30
C LEU A 51 2.70 9.89 12.63
N ILE A 52 1.74 9.33 13.38
CA ILE A 52 1.99 8.61 14.63
C ILE A 52 2.94 7.43 14.37
N THR A 53 2.70 6.65 13.32
CA THR A 53 3.51 5.47 12.98
C THR A 53 4.91 5.85 12.49
N LEU A 54 5.03 6.96 11.75
CA LEU A 54 6.31 7.49 11.31
C LEU A 54 7.21 7.88 12.49
N ILE A 55 6.62 8.55 13.50
CA ILE A 55 7.35 8.96 14.71
C ILE A 55 7.64 7.74 15.60
N ASP A 56 6.66 6.85 15.77
CA ASP A 56 6.78 5.61 16.55
C ASP A 56 7.91 4.70 16.02
N ARG A 57 8.02 4.55 14.69
CA ARG A 57 9.10 3.74 14.07
C ARG A 57 10.48 4.39 14.14
N ARG A 58 10.55 5.72 14.22
CA ARG A 58 11.82 6.48 14.20
C ARG A 58 12.32 6.88 15.59
N THR A 59 11.54 6.61 16.65
CA THR A 59 11.88 6.98 18.01
C THR A 59 11.71 5.79 18.95
N PRO A 60 12.53 5.65 20.00
CA PRO A 60 12.41 4.57 20.98
C PRO A 60 11.28 4.80 22.01
N VAL A 61 10.33 5.69 21.71
CA VAL A 61 9.32 6.16 22.66
C VAL A 61 8.08 5.26 22.57
N ASN A 62 7.43 4.97 23.70
CA ASN A 62 6.20 4.19 23.72
C ASN A 62 5.09 4.89 22.90
N ARG A 63 4.38 4.14 22.07
CA ARG A 63 3.31 4.61 21.18
C ARG A 63 2.30 5.51 21.87
N VAL A 64 1.88 5.19 23.10
CA VAL A 64 0.92 6.02 23.85
C VAL A 64 1.44 7.45 23.99
N THR A 65 2.72 7.61 24.30
CA THR A 65 3.37 8.92 24.41
C THR A 65 3.46 9.62 23.06
N VAL A 66 3.77 8.89 21.98
CA VAL A 66 3.77 9.44 20.61
C VAL A 66 2.38 9.95 20.23
N VAL A 67 1.34 9.16 20.47
CA VAL A 67 -0.06 9.54 20.23
C VAL A 67 -0.38 10.81 21.02
N LEU A 68 -0.17 10.80 22.34
CA LEU A 68 -0.46 11.96 23.20
C LEU A 68 0.30 13.22 22.75
N ALA A 69 1.57 13.09 22.35
CA ALA A 69 2.37 14.21 21.87
C ALA A 69 1.84 14.79 20.54
N VAL A 70 1.50 13.94 19.57
CA VAL A 70 0.93 14.38 18.28
C VAL A 70 -0.41 15.08 18.48
N TYR A 71 -1.29 14.50 19.30
CA TYR A 71 -2.59 15.11 19.60
C TYR A 71 -2.46 16.40 20.40
N LEU A 72 -1.51 16.49 21.34
CA LEU A 72 -1.25 17.72 22.07
C LEU A 72 -0.74 18.83 21.14
N ALA A 73 0.19 18.52 20.24
CA ALA A 73 0.68 19.49 19.25
C ALA A 73 -0.45 19.98 18.34
N LEU A 74 -1.30 19.06 17.86
CA LEU A 74 -2.46 19.43 17.05
C LEU A 74 -3.48 20.25 17.85
N ALA A 75 -3.74 19.90 19.11
CA ALA A 75 -4.65 20.65 19.98
C ALA A 75 -4.13 22.08 20.20
N ILE A 76 -2.83 22.24 20.47
CA ILE A 76 -2.19 23.56 20.58
C ILE A 76 -2.35 24.35 19.28
N LEU A 77 -2.10 23.72 18.12
CA LEU A 77 -2.26 24.38 16.82
C LEU A 77 -3.70 24.83 16.57
N VAL A 78 -4.68 23.97 16.85
CA VAL A 78 -6.10 24.28 16.69
C VAL A 78 -6.51 25.40 17.63
N VAL A 79 -6.16 25.33 18.92
CA VAL A 79 -6.48 26.40 19.88
C VAL A 79 -5.78 27.71 19.49
N ALA A 80 -4.50 27.69 19.10
CA ALA A 80 -3.79 28.88 18.65
C ALA A 80 -4.44 29.50 17.40
N THR A 81 -4.85 28.68 16.44
CA THR A 81 -5.56 29.11 15.23
C THR A 81 -6.92 29.72 15.60
N PHE A 82 -7.68 29.07 16.48
CA PHE A 82 -8.97 29.60 16.95
C PHE A 82 -8.82 30.90 17.73
N LEU A 83 -7.77 31.07 18.54
CA LEU A 83 -7.51 32.32 19.26
C LEU A 83 -7.11 33.43 18.28
N LEU A 84 -6.21 33.15 17.33
CA LEU A 84 -5.77 34.12 16.34
C LEU A 84 -6.91 34.54 15.40
N VAL A 85 -7.60 33.57 14.81
CA VAL A 85 -8.71 33.79 13.87
C VAL A 85 -9.94 34.30 14.62
N GLY A 86 -10.25 33.76 15.79
CA GLY A 86 -11.42 34.17 16.56
C GLY A 86 -11.35 35.62 17.02
N VAL A 87 -10.19 36.06 17.53
CA VAL A 87 -9.99 37.47 17.95
C VAL A 87 -10.00 38.40 16.75
N THR A 88 -9.33 38.04 15.65
CA THR A 88 -9.30 38.87 14.43
C THR A 88 -10.67 38.94 13.75
N THR A 89 -11.35 37.81 13.61
CA THR A 89 -12.71 37.73 13.05
C THR A 89 -13.70 38.49 13.93
N PHE A 90 -13.57 38.40 15.26
CA PHE A 90 -14.41 39.17 16.18
C PHE A 90 -14.25 40.68 15.92
N GLN A 91 -13.01 41.16 15.84
CA GLN A 91 -12.72 42.56 15.53
C GLN A 91 -13.25 42.95 14.15
N GLN A 92 -13.04 42.10 13.15
CA GLN A 92 -13.50 42.33 11.77
C GLN A 92 -15.03 42.35 11.65
N VAL A 93 -15.76 41.48 12.35
CA VAL A 93 -17.23 41.46 12.34
C VAL A 93 -17.78 42.69 13.05
N VAL A 94 -17.17 43.10 14.17
CA VAL A 94 -17.54 44.34 14.86
C VAL A 94 -17.26 45.56 13.97
N ASP A 95 -16.08 45.64 13.36
CA ASP A 95 -15.70 46.74 12.47
C ASP A 95 -16.54 46.76 11.19
N LEU A 96 -16.82 45.60 10.60
CA LEU A 96 -17.75 45.46 9.48
C LEU A 96 -19.12 45.97 9.89
N SER A 97 -19.68 45.52 11.02
CA SER A 97 -20.99 46.00 11.49
C SER A 97 -21.05 47.53 11.68
N ARG A 98 -19.92 48.16 12.01
CA ARG A 98 -19.79 49.62 12.17
C ARG A 98 -19.60 50.36 10.84
N ARG A 99 -18.87 49.79 9.88
CA ARG A 99 -18.54 50.42 8.58
C ARG A 99 -19.55 50.14 7.48
N LEU A 100 -20.25 49.01 7.55
CA LEU A 100 -21.21 48.55 6.56
C LEU A 100 -22.34 49.57 6.29
N PRO A 101 -22.88 50.31 7.28
CA PRO A 101 -23.84 51.38 7.00
C PRO A 101 -23.25 52.50 6.14
N ALA A 102 -22.04 52.97 6.46
CA ALA A 102 -21.36 54.02 5.70
C ALA A 102 -21.00 53.55 4.27
N TRP A 103 -20.56 52.30 4.12
CA TRP A 103 -20.30 51.71 2.80
C TRP A 103 -21.57 51.58 1.95
N PHE A 104 -22.70 51.29 2.58
CA PHE A 104 -23.98 51.22 1.89
C PHE A 104 -24.39 52.60 1.36
N GLU A 105 -24.15 53.66 2.14
CA GLU A 105 -24.35 55.05 1.72
C GLU A 105 -23.39 55.45 0.59
N ASP A 106 -22.10 55.11 0.68
CA ASP A 106 -21.09 55.40 -0.34
C ASP A 106 -21.35 54.66 -1.66
N ALA A 107 -21.75 53.39 -1.61
CA ALA A 107 -22.09 52.61 -2.79
C ALA A 107 -23.32 53.18 -3.51
N LEU A 108 -24.32 53.64 -2.75
CA LEU A 108 -25.47 54.33 -3.30
C LEU A 108 -25.05 55.63 -3.99
N ALA A 109 -24.17 56.42 -3.37
CA ALA A 109 -23.65 57.66 -3.94
C ALA A 109 -22.82 57.42 -5.22
N GLN A 110 -22.00 56.36 -5.26
CA GLN A 110 -21.24 55.99 -6.47
C GLN A 110 -22.15 55.52 -7.61
N LEU A 111 -23.18 54.75 -7.32
CA LEU A 111 -24.19 54.36 -8.31
C LEU A 111 -24.95 55.56 -8.87
N GLN A 112 -25.30 56.52 -8.01
CA GLN A 112 -25.92 57.78 -8.42
C GLN A 112 -24.97 58.60 -9.30
N ASN A 113 -23.69 58.75 -8.92
CA ASN A 113 -22.69 59.44 -9.73
C ASN A 113 -22.43 58.74 -11.07
N LEU A 114 -22.37 57.40 -11.10
CA LEU A 114 -22.19 56.62 -12.33
C LEU A 114 -23.37 56.83 -13.28
N ARG A 115 -24.59 56.92 -12.75
CA ARG A 115 -25.79 57.26 -13.52
C ARG A 115 -25.69 58.65 -14.13
N GLU A 116 -25.22 59.65 -13.37
CA GLU A 116 -25.08 61.04 -13.85
C GLU A 116 -23.97 61.20 -14.89
N GLN A 117 -22.94 60.34 -14.86
CA GLN A 117 -21.80 60.38 -15.79
C GLN A 117 -22.02 59.58 -17.09
N LEU A 118 -23.09 58.78 -17.19
CA LEU A 118 -23.41 58.07 -18.42
C LEU A 118 -23.96 59.05 -19.46
N PRO A 119 -23.35 59.14 -20.66
CA PRO A 119 -23.87 59.98 -21.74
C PRO A 119 -25.25 59.48 -22.18
N GLU A 120 -26.20 60.39 -22.48
CA GLU A 120 -27.58 60.02 -22.82
C GLU A 120 -27.67 59.05 -24.01
N SER A 121 -26.73 59.14 -24.95
CA SER A 121 -26.51 58.18 -26.02
C SER A 121 -25.02 57.89 -26.24
N MET A 122 -24.72 56.69 -26.71
CA MET A 122 -23.37 56.30 -27.15
C MET A 122 -23.46 55.81 -28.59
N THR A 123 -22.63 56.37 -29.45
CA THR A 123 -22.54 55.99 -30.86
C THR A 123 -21.56 54.83 -31.02
N ILE A 124 -22.08 53.64 -31.27
CA ILE A 124 -21.27 52.45 -31.59
C ILE A 124 -21.50 52.12 -33.08
N GLY A 125 -20.46 52.30 -33.90
CA GLY A 125 -20.52 51.93 -35.32
C GLY A 125 -21.60 52.66 -36.14
N GLY A 126 -21.87 53.93 -35.83
CA GLY A 126 -22.85 54.74 -36.57
C GLY A 126 -24.31 54.57 -36.11
N PHE A 127 -24.58 53.70 -35.13
CA PHE A 127 -25.88 53.59 -34.47
C PHE A 127 -25.85 54.35 -33.14
N GLU A 128 -26.77 55.30 -32.96
CA GLU A 128 -27.01 55.92 -31.65
C GLU A 128 -27.76 54.92 -30.77
N VAL A 129 -27.05 54.38 -29.77
CA VAL A 129 -27.67 53.53 -28.75
C VAL A 129 -27.96 54.42 -27.55
N PRO A 130 -29.24 54.65 -27.19
CA PRO A 130 -29.58 55.41 -25.98
C PRO A 130 -29.17 54.62 -24.74
N VAL A 131 -28.06 55.01 -24.13
CA VAL A 131 -27.49 54.34 -22.94
C VAL A 131 -28.41 54.55 -21.74
N ALA A 132 -29.08 55.70 -21.67
CA ALA A 132 -30.10 56.00 -20.68
C ALA A 132 -31.35 55.10 -20.77
N GLY A 133 -31.56 54.39 -21.89
CA GLY A 133 -32.66 53.45 -22.09
C GLY A 133 -32.31 51.98 -21.81
N LEU A 134 -31.02 51.63 -21.74
CA LEU A 134 -30.53 50.26 -21.49
C LEU A 134 -30.40 49.92 -20.00
N LEU A 135 -30.12 50.92 -19.16
CA LEU A 135 -30.43 50.87 -17.73
C LEU A 135 -31.90 51.24 -17.61
N PRO A 136 -32.82 50.28 -17.34
CA PRO A 136 -34.23 50.62 -17.33
C PRO A 136 -34.47 51.72 -16.30
N GLN A 137 -35.37 52.65 -16.60
CA GLN A 137 -35.96 53.56 -15.62
C GLN A 137 -36.73 52.74 -14.57
N LEU A 138 -36.04 51.98 -13.71
CA LEU A 138 -36.62 51.26 -12.59
C LEU A 138 -37.04 52.33 -11.57
N PRO A 139 -38.33 52.70 -11.49
CA PRO A 139 -38.80 53.61 -10.48
C PRO A 139 -38.79 52.80 -9.19
N GLY A 140 -37.99 53.21 -8.20
CA GLY A 140 -37.94 52.53 -6.91
C GLY A 140 -36.62 51.84 -6.58
N TRP A 141 -35.49 52.18 -7.21
CA TRP A 141 -34.18 51.81 -6.65
C TRP A 141 -34.02 52.31 -5.22
N ASP A 142 -34.41 53.56 -4.94
CA ASP A 142 -34.35 54.11 -3.57
C ASP A 142 -35.28 53.34 -2.62
N GLN A 143 -36.42 52.83 -3.12
CA GLN A 143 -37.33 51.95 -2.38
C GLN A 143 -36.77 50.54 -2.19
N LEU A 144 -36.13 49.95 -3.20
CA LEU A 144 -35.53 48.62 -3.15
C LEU A 144 -34.28 48.65 -2.24
N PHE A 145 -33.48 49.71 -2.32
CA PHE A 145 -32.35 49.97 -1.43
C PHE A 145 -32.80 50.22 0.00
N SER A 146 -33.84 51.03 0.25
CA SER A 146 -34.37 51.21 1.60
C SER A 146 -35.06 49.95 2.13
N GLN A 147 -35.68 49.12 1.29
CA GLN A 147 -36.19 47.81 1.68
C GLN A 147 -35.07 46.83 2.03
N VAL A 148 -34.01 46.74 1.22
CA VAL A 148 -32.81 45.94 1.51
C VAL A 148 -32.13 46.44 2.78
N PHE A 149 -31.98 47.76 2.95
CA PHE A 149 -31.43 48.36 4.16
C PHE A 149 -32.28 48.02 5.39
N ASN A 150 -33.60 48.12 5.31
CA ASN A 150 -34.51 47.78 6.40
C ASN A 150 -34.52 46.27 6.71
N LEU A 151 -34.28 45.39 5.72
CA LEU A 151 -34.08 43.95 5.94
C LEU A 151 -32.74 43.65 6.63
N LEU A 152 -31.71 44.46 6.38
CA LEU A 152 -30.39 44.33 6.99
C LEU A 152 -30.24 45.11 8.30
N GLN A 153 -31.13 46.07 8.59
CA GLN A 153 -31.12 46.89 9.81
C GLN A 153 -31.12 46.06 11.11
N PRO A 154 -31.85 44.92 11.21
CA PRO A 154 -31.75 44.03 12.37
C PRO A 154 -30.38 43.35 12.50
N ILE A 155 -29.62 43.18 11.41
CA ILE A 155 -28.26 42.64 11.41
C ILE A 155 -27.30 43.72 11.91
N PHE A 156 -27.48 44.97 11.47
CA PHE A 156 -26.66 46.13 11.88
C PHE A 156 -26.87 46.49 13.36
N GLY A 157 -28.11 46.54 13.83
CA GLY A 157 -28.45 46.85 15.23
C GLY A 157 -28.10 45.74 16.23
N ARG A 158 -27.73 44.55 15.72
CA ARG A 158 -27.33 43.39 16.51
C ARG A 158 -25.82 43.17 16.56
N GLY A 159 -24.98 44.14 16.18
CA GLY A 159 -23.52 43.98 16.20
C GLY A 159 -22.98 43.41 17.53
N GLY A 160 -23.56 43.82 18.67
CA GLY A 160 -23.23 43.25 19.98
C GLY A 160 -23.72 41.80 20.22
N SER A 161 -24.89 41.42 19.70
CA SER A 161 -25.40 40.04 19.84
C SER A 161 -24.83 39.08 18.79
N LEU A 162 -24.43 39.58 17.61
CA LEU A 162 -23.62 38.84 16.64
C LEU A 162 -22.24 38.55 17.23
N ALA A 163 -21.58 39.56 17.80
CA ALA A 163 -20.32 39.39 18.51
C ALA A 163 -20.44 38.38 19.67
N ALA A 164 -21.51 38.46 20.47
CA ALA A 164 -21.79 37.46 21.52
C ALA A 164 -22.04 36.05 20.94
N SER A 165 -22.76 35.94 19.82
CA SER A 165 -23.00 34.65 19.15
C SER A 165 -21.73 34.02 18.58
N VAL A 166 -20.77 34.82 18.12
CA VAL A 166 -19.44 34.35 17.70
C VAL A 166 -18.68 33.79 18.89
N VAL A 167 -18.69 34.48 20.05
CA VAL A 167 -18.03 33.98 21.28
C VAL A 167 -18.69 32.70 21.78
N THR A 168 -20.01 32.67 21.93
CA THR A 168 -20.74 31.47 22.40
C THR A 168 -20.60 30.30 21.41
N GLY A 169 -20.66 30.57 20.10
CA GLY A 169 -20.42 29.59 19.06
C GLY A 169 -19.00 29.04 19.10
N THR A 170 -18.00 29.89 19.33
CA THR A 170 -16.59 29.48 19.46
C THR A 170 -16.40 28.54 20.66
N VAL A 171 -16.99 28.85 21.81
CA VAL A 171 -16.92 27.98 23.00
C VAL A 171 -17.59 26.64 22.74
N ALA A 172 -18.76 26.63 22.09
CA ALA A 172 -19.47 25.40 21.74
C ALA A 172 -18.66 24.52 20.77
N VAL A 173 -18.06 25.13 19.73
CA VAL A 173 -17.20 24.42 18.76
C VAL A 173 -15.94 23.88 19.44
N LEU A 174 -15.28 24.67 20.31
CA LEU A 174 -14.12 24.19 21.07
C LEU A 174 -14.47 22.99 21.96
N GLY A 175 -15.63 23.01 22.61
CA GLY A 175 -16.11 21.87 23.39
C GLY A 175 -16.34 20.61 22.55
N GLN A 176 -16.92 20.77 21.35
CA GLN A 176 -17.11 19.66 20.42
C GLN A 176 -15.77 19.11 19.89
N VAL A 177 -14.85 20.00 19.51
CA VAL A 177 -13.50 19.63 19.06
C VAL A 177 -12.76 18.88 20.17
N LEU A 178 -12.80 19.36 21.41
CA LEU A 178 -12.17 18.69 22.54
C LEU A 178 -12.71 17.27 22.73
N LEU A 179 -14.03 17.08 22.64
CA LEU A 179 -14.64 15.76 22.76
C LEU A 179 -14.23 14.84 21.61
N ILE A 180 -14.17 15.34 20.38
CA ILE A 180 -13.66 14.61 19.22
C ILE A 180 -12.21 14.17 19.48
N PHE A 181 -11.35 15.07 19.97
CA PHE A 181 -9.95 14.75 20.30
C PHE A 181 -9.85 13.65 21.35
N ILE A 182 -10.64 13.74 22.42
CA ILE A 182 -10.64 12.73 23.49
C ILE A 182 -11.00 11.36 22.91
N ILE A 183 -12.13 11.26 22.19
CA ILE A 183 -12.56 9.99 21.56
C ILE A 183 -11.49 9.49 20.58
N SER A 184 -10.90 10.40 19.81
CA SER A 184 -9.90 10.10 18.78
C SER A 184 -8.60 9.55 19.40
N ILE A 185 -8.18 10.07 20.55
CA ILE A 185 -7.04 9.55 21.30
C ILE A 185 -7.30 8.10 21.74
N TYR A 186 -8.46 7.83 22.34
CA TYR A 186 -8.82 6.47 22.74
C TYR A 186 -8.82 5.52 21.54
N VAL A 187 -9.42 5.93 20.42
CA VAL A 187 -9.41 5.18 19.17
C VAL A 187 -7.98 4.93 18.65
N ALA A 188 -7.10 5.94 18.68
CA ALA A 188 -5.74 5.83 18.17
C ALA A 188 -4.82 4.97 19.06
N VAL A 189 -5.10 4.91 20.37
CA VAL A 189 -4.37 4.09 21.34
C VAL A 189 -4.86 2.64 21.31
N ASP A 190 -6.17 2.41 21.36
CA ASP A 190 -6.75 1.10 21.65
C ASP A 190 -7.07 0.25 20.40
N ILE A 191 -7.23 0.84 19.21
CA ILE A 191 -7.53 0.02 18.02
C ILE A 191 -6.26 -0.75 17.57
N PRO A 192 -6.28 -2.10 17.56
CA PRO A 192 -5.14 -2.93 17.17
C PRO A 192 -4.72 -2.72 15.71
N ARG A 193 -3.41 -2.74 15.45
CA ARG A 193 -2.79 -2.49 14.13
C ARG A 193 -3.09 -3.57 13.08
N ASP A 194 -3.42 -4.77 13.52
CA ASP A 194 -3.50 -6.00 12.73
C ASP A 194 -4.92 -6.30 12.19
N GLY A 195 -5.91 -5.45 12.49
CA GLY A 195 -7.30 -5.73 12.12
C GLY A 195 -7.91 -6.92 12.88
N SER A 196 -7.23 -7.39 13.95
CA SER A 196 -7.65 -8.54 14.76
C SER A 196 -9.06 -8.40 15.32
N MET A 197 -9.55 -7.18 15.55
CA MET A 197 -10.93 -6.96 16.00
C MET A 197 -11.95 -7.48 14.96
N ILE A 198 -11.69 -7.31 13.67
CA ILE A 198 -12.54 -7.84 12.58
C ILE A 198 -12.26 -9.33 12.39
N ALA A 199 -11.00 -9.77 12.46
CA ALA A 199 -10.63 -11.18 12.39
C ALA A 199 -11.30 -12.02 13.50
N ASN A 200 -11.44 -11.46 14.71
CA ASN A 200 -12.09 -12.09 15.85
C ASN A 200 -13.62 -12.20 15.68
N ILE A 201 -14.25 -11.24 15.00
CA ILE A 201 -15.69 -11.32 14.63
C ILE A 201 -15.90 -12.34 13.50
N ALA A 202 -14.89 -12.52 12.62
CA ALA A 202 -14.91 -13.40 11.46
C ALA A 202 -14.57 -14.88 11.76
N HIS A 203 -14.46 -15.31 13.01
CA HIS A 203 -14.17 -16.69 13.43
C HIS A 203 -15.24 -17.74 13.08
N LYS A 204 -16.19 -17.43 12.19
CA LYS A 204 -17.13 -18.42 11.65
C LYS A 204 -16.52 -19.15 10.45
N PRO A 205 -16.57 -20.50 10.41
CA PRO A 205 -16.05 -21.28 9.28
C PRO A 205 -16.68 -20.80 7.95
N GLY A 206 -15.84 -20.59 6.92
CA GLY A 206 -16.27 -20.28 5.55
C GLY A 206 -16.32 -18.79 5.15
N TYR A 207 -16.44 -17.84 6.09
CA TYR A 207 -16.60 -16.41 5.75
C TYR A 207 -15.39 -15.53 6.08
N ARG A 208 -14.35 -16.09 6.70
CA ARG A 208 -13.16 -15.35 7.10
C ARG A 208 -12.47 -14.67 5.93
N ARG A 209 -12.23 -15.41 4.83
CA ARG A 209 -11.59 -14.88 3.62
C ARG A 209 -12.43 -13.77 2.98
N ASP A 210 -13.74 -13.94 2.91
CA ASP A 210 -14.65 -12.93 2.36
C ASP A 210 -14.62 -11.64 3.21
N ALA A 211 -14.62 -11.78 4.54
CA ALA A 211 -14.55 -10.65 5.46
C ALA A 211 -13.20 -9.91 5.39
N GLU A 212 -12.08 -10.64 5.35
CA GLU A 212 -10.73 -10.08 5.17
C GLU A 212 -10.62 -9.33 3.84
N ARG A 213 -11.13 -9.91 2.75
CA ARG A 213 -11.16 -9.28 1.41
C ARG A 213 -12.01 -8.01 1.38
N LEU A 214 -13.23 -8.06 1.91
CA LEU A 214 -14.12 -6.90 1.99
C LEU A 214 -13.49 -5.77 2.82
N THR A 215 -12.92 -6.12 3.96
CA THR A 215 -12.25 -5.16 4.85
C THR A 215 -11.06 -4.51 4.16
N SER A 216 -10.24 -5.30 3.45
CA SER A 216 -9.11 -4.79 2.68
C SER A 216 -9.55 -3.84 1.57
N ARG A 217 -10.53 -4.23 0.74
CA ARG A 217 -11.05 -3.39 -0.35
C ARG A 217 -11.67 -2.07 0.17
N VAL A 218 -12.47 -2.14 1.23
CA VAL A 218 -13.03 -0.94 1.88
C VAL A 218 -11.91 -0.08 2.45
N SER A 219 -10.96 -0.65 3.19
CA SER A 219 -9.83 0.08 3.78
C SER A 219 -9.00 0.80 2.71
N GLN A 220 -8.75 0.16 1.56
CA GLN A 220 -8.02 0.77 0.44
C GLN A 220 -8.74 2.01 -0.12
N VAL A 221 -10.07 1.95 -0.29
CA VAL A 221 -10.90 3.09 -0.71
C VAL A 221 -10.78 4.25 0.27
N TRP A 222 -10.95 3.99 1.57
CA TRP A 222 -10.83 5.00 2.62
C TRP A 222 -9.41 5.58 2.69
N ALA A 223 -8.38 4.73 2.61
CA ALA A 223 -6.98 5.13 2.63
C ALA A 223 -6.63 6.05 1.46
N ALA A 224 -7.04 5.67 0.26
CA ALA A 224 -6.74 6.42 -0.95
C ALA A 224 -7.51 7.75 -1.00
N TYR A 225 -8.79 7.75 -0.59
CA TYR A 225 -9.58 8.98 -0.51
C TYR A 225 -9.00 9.97 0.50
N MET A 226 -8.73 9.54 1.75
CA MET A 226 -8.24 10.42 2.80
C MET A 226 -6.85 10.99 2.47
N ARG A 227 -5.93 10.16 1.94
CA ARG A 227 -4.61 10.62 1.48
C ARG A 227 -4.73 11.61 0.32
N GLY A 228 -5.59 11.31 -0.66
CA GLY A 228 -5.81 12.17 -1.81
C GLY A 228 -6.37 13.54 -1.41
N GLN A 229 -7.38 13.56 -0.52
CA GLN A 229 -7.98 14.80 -0.01
C GLN A 229 -6.99 15.63 0.81
N ALA A 230 -6.21 14.99 1.69
CA ALA A 230 -5.19 15.70 2.48
C ALA A 230 -4.11 16.32 1.58
N LEU A 231 -3.66 15.60 0.55
CA LEU A 231 -2.68 16.13 -0.41
C LEU A 231 -3.27 17.30 -1.21
N LEU A 232 -4.52 17.16 -1.67
CA LEU A 232 -5.22 18.21 -2.42
C LEU A 232 -5.38 19.48 -1.58
N ALA A 233 -5.82 19.34 -0.33
CA ALA A 233 -5.93 20.44 0.64
C ALA A 233 -4.61 21.21 0.81
N ILE A 234 -3.48 20.50 0.91
CA ILE A 234 -2.14 21.10 1.03
C ILE A 234 -1.75 21.84 -0.26
N ILE A 235 -1.98 21.22 -1.42
CA ILE A 235 -1.66 21.84 -2.71
C ILE A 235 -2.50 23.11 -2.92
N ILE A 236 -3.80 23.06 -2.65
CA ILE A 236 -4.71 24.20 -2.76
C ILE A 236 -4.33 25.30 -1.75
N PHE A 237 -3.99 24.94 -0.52
CA PHE A 237 -3.44 25.89 0.46
C PHE A 237 -2.25 26.67 -0.13
N VAL A 238 -1.24 25.96 -0.65
CA VAL A 238 -0.04 26.58 -1.20
C VAL A 238 -0.34 27.42 -2.43
N LEU A 239 -1.14 26.90 -3.38
CA LEU A 239 -1.46 27.60 -4.63
C LEU A 239 -2.27 28.88 -4.38
N VAL A 240 -3.31 28.80 -3.54
CA VAL A 240 -4.15 29.97 -3.21
C VAL A 240 -3.35 30.98 -2.41
N SER A 241 -2.58 30.57 -1.41
CA SER A 241 -1.71 31.49 -0.67
C SER A 241 -0.69 32.19 -1.57
N ALA A 242 -0.05 31.46 -2.49
CA ALA A 242 0.91 32.05 -3.42
C ALA A 242 0.24 33.03 -4.39
N ALA A 243 -0.91 32.67 -4.97
CA ALA A 243 -1.63 33.54 -5.91
C ALA A 243 -2.15 34.82 -5.24
N LEU A 244 -2.77 34.69 -4.05
CA LEU A 244 -3.27 35.83 -3.30
C LEU A 244 -2.13 36.72 -2.81
N ALA A 245 -1.01 36.15 -2.35
CA ALA A 245 0.17 36.92 -1.97
C ALA A 245 0.77 37.67 -3.16
N ALA A 246 0.85 37.04 -4.34
CA ALA A 246 1.35 37.67 -5.56
C ALA A 246 0.48 38.85 -6.03
N LEU A 247 -0.83 38.77 -5.81
CA LEU A 247 -1.77 39.86 -6.11
C LEU A 247 -1.77 40.95 -5.01
N GLY A 248 -1.18 40.70 -3.85
CA GLY A 248 -1.19 41.62 -2.70
C GLY A 248 -2.51 41.63 -1.95
N VAL A 249 -3.16 40.47 -1.81
CA VAL A 249 -4.34 40.30 -0.95
C VAL A 249 -3.89 40.11 0.49
N ASP A 250 -4.49 40.89 1.39
CA ASP A 250 -4.24 40.82 2.82
C ASP A 250 -4.65 39.45 3.37
N ASN A 251 -3.86 38.94 4.33
CA ASN A 251 -4.07 37.63 4.93
C ASN A 251 -4.11 36.46 3.92
N ALA A 252 -3.35 36.55 2.82
CA ALA A 252 -3.23 35.49 1.81
C ALA A 252 -2.94 34.10 2.39
N LEU A 253 -2.12 34.00 3.45
CA LEU A 253 -1.87 32.74 4.16
C LEU A 253 -3.12 32.22 4.87
N GLY A 254 -3.88 33.09 5.54
CA GLY A 254 -5.12 32.72 6.22
C GLY A 254 -6.22 32.31 5.23
N LEU A 255 -6.36 33.02 4.11
CA LEU A 255 -7.32 32.72 3.06
C LEU A 255 -6.97 31.44 2.29
N GLY A 256 -5.67 31.21 2.04
CA GLY A 256 -5.22 29.93 1.50
C GLY A 256 -5.48 28.79 2.48
N LEU A 257 -5.22 28.98 3.78
CA LEU A 257 -5.48 27.94 4.79
C LEU A 257 -6.96 27.60 4.86
N LEU A 258 -7.81 28.63 4.83
CA LEU A 258 -9.27 28.46 4.74
C LEU A 258 -9.64 27.68 3.47
N SER A 259 -9.10 28.05 2.31
CA SER A 259 -9.41 27.38 1.03
C SER A 259 -8.97 25.92 1.02
N GLY A 260 -7.75 25.62 1.47
CA GLY A 260 -7.25 24.25 1.60
C GLY A 260 -8.03 23.43 2.63
N ALA A 261 -8.42 24.00 3.77
CA ALA A 261 -9.26 23.31 4.75
C ALA A 261 -10.69 23.06 4.22
N MET A 262 -11.22 23.98 3.42
CA MET A 262 -12.52 23.85 2.77
C MET A 262 -12.53 22.81 1.65
N GLU A 263 -11.38 22.41 1.12
CA GLU A 263 -11.24 21.41 0.05
C GLU A 263 -11.93 20.07 0.36
N PHE A 264 -12.04 19.70 1.63
CA PHE A 264 -12.77 18.51 2.07
C PHE A 264 -14.26 18.56 1.73
N LEU A 265 -14.82 19.73 1.40
CA LEU A 265 -16.20 19.95 0.98
C LEU A 265 -16.27 20.06 -0.55
N PRO A 266 -16.68 19.00 -1.26
CA PRO A 266 -16.79 19.05 -2.71
C PRO A 266 -17.74 20.17 -3.15
N VAL A 267 -17.35 20.93 -4.18
CA VAL A 267 -18.11 22.05 -4.78
C VAL A 267 -18.25 23.27 -3.88
N ILE A 268 -18.65 23.09 -2.61
CA ILE A 268 -18.88 24.19 -1.66
C ILE A 268 -17.56 24.81 -1.23
N GLY A 269 -16.54 23.98 -1.00
CA GLY A 269 -15.28 24.41 -0.43
C GLY A 269 -14.55 25.45 -1.27
N PRO A 270 -14.29 25.15 -2.56
CA PRO A 270 -13.64 26.11 -3.44
C PRO A 270 -14.47 27.36 -3.70
N LEU A 271 -15.80 27.25 -3.76
CA LEU A 271 -16.70 28.41 -3.87
C LEU A 271 -16.61 29.31 -2.63
N ALA A 272 -16.57 28.73 -1.43
CA ALA A 272 -16.45 29.47 -0.18
C ALA A 272 -15.08 30.15 -0.06
N GLY A 273 -14.00 29.44 -0.38
CA GLY A 273 -12.63 29.98 -0.40
C GLY A 273 -12.47 31.13 -1.39
N ALA A 274 -12.96 30.95 -2.62
CA ALA A 274 -12.96 31.99 -3.65
C ALA A 274 -13.82 33.18 -3.25
N GLY A 275 -15.03 32.94 -2.72
CA GLY A 275 -15.92 34.00 -2.24
C GLY A 275 -15.27 34.84 -1.13
N ALA A 276 -14.65 34.19 -0.14
CA ALA A 276 -13.92 34.89 0.92
C ALA A 276 -12.77 35.74 0.36
N ALA A 277 -11.97 35.19 -0.55
CA ALA A 277 -10.85 35.90 -1.16
C ALA A 277 -11.30 37.11 -2.02
N ILE A 278 -12.36 36.95 -2.81
CA ILE A 278 -12.93 38.01 -3.64
C ILE A 278 -13.51 39.13 -2.77
N LEU A 279 -14.21 38.79 -1.68
CA LEU A 279 -14.74 39.77 -0.74
C LEU A 279 -13.61 40.55 -0.08
N VAL A 280 -12.57 39.87 0.44
CA VAL A 280 -11.41 40.55 1.02
C VAL A 280 -10.75 41.48 0.00
N ALA A 281 -10.55 41.02 -1.24
CA ALA A 281 -9.97 41.82 -2.31
C ALA A 281 -10.83 43.07 -2.63
N PHE A 282 -12.15 42.93 -2.69
CA PHE A 282 -13.05 44.05 -2.95
C PHE A 282 -13.00 45.09 -1.82
N PHE A 283 -12.98 44.64 -0.55
CA PHE A 283 -13.07 45.53 0.60
C PHE A 283 -11.74 46.11 1.06
N GLN A 284 -10.61 45.46 0.81
CA GLN A 284 -9.28 46.00 1.16
C GLN A 284 -8.89 47.19 0.25
N GLY A 285 -9.54 47.34 -0.91
CA GLY A 285 -9.13 48.28 -1.96
C GLY A 285 -8.05 47.69 -2.86
N SER A 286 -7.33 48.53 -3.62
CA SER A 286 -6.18 48.08 -4.45
C SER A 286 -4.87 48.54 -3.81
N PRO A 287 -4.19 47.68 -3.04
CA PRO A 287 -2.84 47.97 -2.55
C PRO A 287 -1.81 47.93 -3.69
N SER A 288 -2.10 47.15 -4.72
CA SER A 288 -1.18 46.76 -5.79
C SER A 288 -1.78 47.06 -7.17
N PHE A 289 -0.97 47.60 -8.08
CA PHE A 289 -1.29 47.86 -9.50
C PHE A 289 -2.26 49.02 -9.83
N GLY A 290 -2.73 49.79 -8.84
CA GLY A 290 -3.55 50.98 -9.10
C GLY A 290 -4.91 50.69 -9.73
N LEU A 291 -5.45 49.50 -9.49
CA LEU A 291 -6.73 49.05 -9.99
C LEU A 291 -7.88 49.63 -9.16
N THR A 292 -9.08 49.75 -9.73
CA THR A 292 -10.26 50.02 -8.89
C THR A 292 -10.57 48.80 -8.01
N PRO A 293 -11.24 48.96 -6.85
CA PRO A 293 -11.60 47.83 -5.99
C PRO A 293 -12.35 46.71 -6.73
N LEU A 294 -13.20 47.09 -7.69
CA LEU A 294 -13.91 46.15 -8.56
C LEU A 294 -12.96 45.42 -9.52
N GLN A 295 -12.04 46.13 -10.18
CA GLN A 295 -11.06 45.51 -11.08
C GLN A 295 -10.11 44.57 -10.33
N PHE A 296 -9.71 44.93 -9.12
CA PHE A 296 -8.87 44.09 -8.29
C PHE A 296 -9.60 42.81 -7.84
N ALA A 297 -10.85 42.93 -7.38
CA ALA A 297 -11.69 41.78 -7.05
C ALA A 297 -11.91 40.85 -8.26
N LEU A 298 -12.08 41.40 -9.46
CA LEU A 298 -12.19 40.62 -10.71
C LEU A 298 -10.88 39.90 -11.06
N ALA A 299 -9.72 40.52 -10.83
CA ALA A 299 -8.42 39.88 -11.03
C ALA A 299 -8.22 38.69 -10.07
N VAL A 300 -8.63 38.85 -8.79
CA VAL A 300 -8.63 37.76 -7.82
C VAL A 300 -9.62 36.66 -8.22
N ALA A 301 -10.82 37.02 -8.66
CA ALA A 301 -11.79 36.05 -9.17
C ALA A 301 -11.24 35.24 -10.36
N ALA A 302 -10.55 35.91 -11.30
CA ALA A 302 -9.89 35.25 -12.42
C ALA A 302 -8.79 34.28 -11.96
N ALA A 303 -7.96 34.68 -10.98
CA ALA A 303 -6.94 33.81 -10.41
C ALA A 303 -7.54 32.57 -9.73
N MET A 304 -8.62 32.75 -8.95
CA MET A 304 -9.34 31.64 -8.31
C MET A 304 -9.95 30.69 -9.33
N ILE A 305 -10.53 31.21 -10.43
CA ILE A 305 -11.03 30.38 -11.54
C ILE A 305 -9.90 29.57 -12.18
N VAL A 306 -8.73 30.18 -12.41
CA VAL A 306 -7.57 29.45 -12.97
C VAL A 306 -7.13 28.32 -12.05
N ILE A 307 -7.04 28.58 -10.74
CA ILE A 307 -6.70 27.55 -9.74
C ILE A 307 -7.73 26.42 -9.78
N GLN A 308 -9.03 26.75 -9.81
CA GLN A 308 -10.09 25.74 -9.92
C GLN A 308 -9.96 24.89 -11.19
N GLN A 309 -9.59 25.50 -12.32
CA GLN A 309 -9.41 24.76 -13.58
C GLN A 309 -8.20 23.82 -13.51
N ILE A 310 -7.12 24.24 -12.88
CA ILE A 310 -5.94 23.40 -12.61
C ILE A 310 -6.34 22.23 -11.71
N GLU A 311 -7.10 22.49 -10.65
CA GLU A 311 -7.59 21.48 -9.73
C GLU A 311 -8.45 20.43 -10.44
N ASN A 312 -9.50 20.87 -11.11
CA ASN A 312 -10.48 20.00 -11.78
C ASN A 312 -9.87 19.18 -12.92
N THR A 313 -8.90 19.74 -13.64
CA THR A 313 -8.36 19.13 -14.87
C THR A 313 -7.09 18.33 -14.62
N LEU A 314 -6.24 18.75 -13.68
CA LEU A 314 -4.91 18.18 -13.46
C LEU A 314 -4.77 17.50 -12.11
N LEU A 315 -5.22 18.14 -11.02
CA LEU A 315 -4.97 17.63 -9.66
C LEU A 315 -5.92 16.48 -9.31
N VAL A 316 -7.23 16.68 -9.42
CA VAL A 316 -8.24 15.69 -9.03
C VAL A 316 -8.07 14.35 -9.76
N PRO A 317 -7.93 14.30 -11.10
CA PRO A 317 -7.78 13.03 -11.81
C PRO A 317 -6.48 12.28 -11.46
N ARG A 318 -5.40 13.01 -11.13
CA ARG A 318 -4.10 12.41 -10.80
C ARG A 318 -4.00 11.96 -9.35
N ILE A 319 -4.66 12.65 -8.44
CA ILE A 319 -4.57 12.41 -6.99
C ILE A 319 -5.66 11.44 -6.52
N VAL A 320 -6.91 11.63 -6.94
CA VAL A 320 -8.08 10.87 -6.43
C VAL A 320 -8.64 9.90 -7.48
N GLY A 321 -8.46 10.21 -8.77
CA GLY A 321 -9.23 9.63 -9.88
C GLY A 321 -9.26 8.10 -10.03
N LYS A 322 -8.17 7.39 -9.69
CA LYS A 322 -8.11 5.91 -9.83
C LYS A 322 -8.64 5.14 -8.62
N ALA A 323 -8.87 5.81 -7.49
CA ALA A 323 -9.15 5.14 -6.22
C ALA A 323 -10.64 4.85 -5.98
N LEU A 324 -11.54 5.65 -6.56
CA LEU A 324 -12.98 5.55 -6.30
C LEU A 324 -13.77 4.84 -7.40
N ASN A 325 -13.33 4.91 -8.66
CA ASN A 325 -14.05 4.31 -9.82
C ASN A 325 -15.57 4.59 -9.82
N LEU A 326 -16.01 5.75 -9.33
CA LEU A 326 -17.41 6.15 -9.29
C LEU A 326 -17.72 7.11 -10.44
N HIS A 327 -18.90 6.96 -11.05
CA HIS A 327 -19.39 7.91 -12.02
C HIS A 327 -19.64 9.29 -11.36
N PRO A 328 -19.24 10.43 -11.96
CA PRO A 328 -19.36 11.76 -11.33
C PRO A 328 -20.77 12.11 -10.85
N LEU A 329 -21.80 11.71 -11.60
CA LEU A 329 -23.21 11.88 -11.21
C LEU A 329 -23.51 11.21 -9.85
N LEU A 330 -23.00 9.99 -9.65
CA LEU A 330 -23.23 9.23 -8.43
C LEU A 330 -22.58 9.92 -7.23
N VAL A 331 -21.36 10.43 -7.41
CA VAL A 331 -20.66 11.22 -6.39
C VAL A 331 -21.46 12.48 -6.05
N MET A 332 -21.90 13.24 -7.04
CA MET A 332 -22.65 14.48 -6.83
C MET A 332 -23.99 14.23 -6.10
N VAL A 333 -24.78 13.26 -6.56
CA VAL A 333 -26.04 12.88 -5.90
C VAL A 333 -25.77 12.43 -4.47
N SER A 334 -24.70 11.68 -4.25
CA SER A 334 -24.35 11.19 -2.92
C SER A 334 -23.87 12.28 -1.99
N VAL A 335 -23.16 13.30 -2.49
CA VAL A 335 -22.77 14.47 -1.69
C VAL A 335 -24.01 15.23 -1.23
N ILE A 336 -24.99 15.45 -2.13
CA ILE A 336 -26.26 16.11 -1.80
C ILE A 336 -27.05 15.28 -0.77
N MET A 337 -27.12 13.96 -0.97
CA MET A 337 -27.79 13.05 -0.04
C MET A 337 -27.08 12.96 1.31
N GLY A 338 -25.75 12.89 1.33
CA GLY A 338 -24.96 12.91 2.54
C GLY A 338 -25.12 14.23 3.29
N ALA A 339 -25.12 15.35 2.57
CA ALA A 339 -25.36 16.68 3.12
C ALA A 339 -26.73 16.79 3.81
N SER A 340 -27.78 16.22 3.22
CA SER A 340 -29.11 16.26 3.83
C SER A 340 -29.25 15.31 5.03
N LEU A 341 -28.56 14.16 5.02
CA LEU A 341 -28.65 13.15 6.09
C LEU A 341 -27.80 13.48 7.32
N ALA A 342 -26.56 13.91 7.11
CA ALA A 342 -25.58 14.10 8.19
C ALA A 342 -24.89 15.48 8.12
N GLY A 343 -25.47 16.43 7.39
CA GLY A 343 -24.91 17.77 7.24
C GLY A 343 -23.55 17.74 6.56
N LEU A 344 -22.68 18.64 7.02
CA LEU A 344 -21.31 18.77 6.52
C LEU A 344 -20.55 17.43 6.50
N LEU A 345 -20.68 16.62 7.55
CA LEU A 345 -19.98 15.33 7.65
C LEU A 345 -20.41 14.36 6.56
N GLY A 346 -21.71 14.28 6.28
CA GLY A 346 -22.22 13.41 5.23
C GLY A 346 -21.79 13.84 3.84
N ALA A 347 -21.63 15.14 3.60
CA ALA A 347 -21.09 15.66 2.34
C ALA A 347 -19.62 15.24 2.13
N ILE A 348 -18.78 15.37 3.17
CA ILE A 348 -17.34 15.03 3.13
C ILE A 348 -17.14 13.52 2.90
N LEU A 349 -17.99 12.69 3.52
CA LEU A 349 -17.85 11.22 3.51
C LEU A 349 -18.66 10.53 2.43
N ALA A 350 -19.43 11.27 1.64
CA ALA A 350 -20.32 10.69 0.64
C ALA A 350 -19.58 9.77 -0.33
N ALA A 351 -18.47 10.23 -0.90
CA ALA A 351 -17.71 9.49 -1.89
C ALA A 351 -17.17 8.12 -1.38
N PRO A 352 -16.40 8.05 -0.26
CA PRO A 352 -15.91 6.77 0.24
C PRO A 352 -17.02 5.87 0.77
N ILE A 353 -18.11 6.42 1.36
CA ILE A 353 -19.26 5.63 1.80
C ILE A 353 -19.93 4.96 0.61
N VAL A 354 -20.14 5.67 -0.49
CA VAL A 354 -20.80 5.13 -1.68
C VAL A 354 -19.95 4.07 -2.36
N ALA A 355 -18.64 4.29 -2.45
CA ALA A 355 -17.72 3.27 -2.93
C ALA A 355 -17.76 2.01 -2.02
N SER A 356 -17.83 2.19 -0.70
CA SER A 356 -17.96 1.07 0.25
C SER A 356 -19.29 0.33 0.08
N ILE A 357 -20.40 1.06 -0.06
CA ILE A 357 -21.74 0.49 -0.31
C ILE A 357 -21.75 -0.28 -1.62
N ARG A 358 -21.11 0.23 -2.67
CA ARG A 358 -20.98 -0.46 -3.94
C ARG A 358 -20.26 -1.80 -3.77
N ILE A 359 -19.10 -1.83 -3.11
CA ILE A 359 -18.34 -3.07 -2.85
C ILE A 359 -19.16 -4.09 -2.07
N LEU A 360 -19.81 -3.64 -0.98
CA LEU A 360 -20.66 -4.50 -0.16
C LEU A 360 -21.90 -4.97 -0.93
N GLY A 361 -22.47 -4.11 -1.76
CA GLY A 361 -23.62 -4.39 -2.61
C GLY A 361 -23.31 -5.40 -3.71
N GLU A 362 -22.16 -5.28 -4.37
CA GLU A 362 -21.67 -6.25 -5.36
C GLU A 362 -21.47 -7.62 -4.72
N TYR A 363 -20.82 -7.68 -3.56
CA TYR A 363 -20.67 -8.91 -2.78
C TYR A 363 -22.02 -9.52 -2.39
N ALA A 364 -22.93 -8.72 -1.84
CA ALA A 364 -24.24 -9.19 -1.41
C ALA A 364 -25.07 -9.67 -2.61
N TRP A 365 -25.05 -8.93 -3.72
CA TRP A 365 -25.74 -9.28 -4.95
C TRP A 365 -25.24 -10.61 -5.52
N GLN A 366 -23.92 -10.80 -5.57
CA GLN A 366 -23.33 -12.04 -6.06
C GLN A 366 -23.67 -13.22 -5.14
N LYS A 367 -23.56 -13.06 -3.82
CA LYS A 367 -23.98 -14.09 -2.86
C LYS A 367 -25.48 -14.40 -2.93
N MET A 368 -26.34 -13.40 -3.18
CA MET A 368 -27.78 -13.61 -3.34
C MET A 368 -28.14 -14.39 -4.61
N LEU A 369 -27.28 -14.34 -5.63
CA LEU A 369 -27.44 -15.05 -6.90
C LEU A 369 -26.60 -16.33 -6.98
N ASP A 370 -26.01 -16.76 -5.86
CA ASP A 370 -25.08 -17.90 -5.78
C ASP A 370 -23.90 -17.80 -6.79
N LEU A 371 -23.52 -16.57 -7.14
CA LEU A 371 -22.37 -16.26 -7.99
C LEU A 371 -21.10 -16.11 -7.12
N PRO A 372 -19.91 -16.35 -7.70
CA PRO A 372 -18.66 -16.10 -7.01
C PRO A 372 -18.58 -14.62 -6.56
N PRO A 373 -18.28 -14.35 -5.28
CA PRO A 373 -18.35 -13.01 -4.68
C PRO A 373 -17.28 -12.00 -5.16
N PHE A 374 -16.34 -12.45 -6.00
CA PHE A 374 -15.27 -11.62 -6.57
C PHE A 374 -14.91 -12.18 -7.97
N PRO A 375 -15.57 -11.74 -9.05
CA PRO A 375 -15.43 -12.34 -10.39
C PRO A 375 -14.24 -11.81 -11.23
N ASP A 376 -13.68 -10.65 -10.87
CA ASP A 376 -12.66 -9.94 -11.67
C ASP A 376 -11.23 -10.46 -11.48
N GLU A 377 -11.03 -11.54 -10.72
CA GLU A 377 -9.71 -12.12 -10.44
C GLU A 377 -9.70 -13.60 -10.89
N ASP A 378 -9.36 -13.75 -12.18
CA ASP A 378 -8.91 -14.93 -12.94
C ASP A 378 -9.66 -16.28 -12.84
N GLU A 379 -10.21 -16.65 -14.00
CA GLU A 379 -10.59 -18.01 -14.44
C GLU A 379 -9.45 -19.06 -14.35
N SER A 380 -8.25 -18.70 -13.89
CA SER A 380 -7.17 -19.65 -13.58
C SER A 380 -7.43 -20.46 -12.30
N GLN A 381 -8.24 -19.95 -11.36
CA GLN A 381 -8.56 -20.62 -10.09
C GLN A 381 -9.80 -21.52 -10.16
N VAL A 382 -10.65 -21.40 -11.19
CA VAL A 382 -11.91 -22.16 -11.29
C VAL A 382 -11.70 -23.60 -11.74
N LYS A 383 -10.53 -23.94 -12.31
CA LYS A 383 -10.22 -25.33 -12.71
C LYS A 383 -9.88 -26.26 -11.53
N ASP A 384 -9.54 -25.71 -10.35
CA ASP A 384 -9.37 -26.53 -9.14
C ASP A 384 -10.71 -26.97 -8.52
N MET A 385 -11.85 -26.40 -8.95
CA MET A 385 -13.15 -26.60 -8.29
C MET A 385 -13.97 -27.81 -8.78
N GLN A 386 -13.53 -28.56 -9.79
CA GLN A 386 -14.30 -29.71 -10.30
C GLN A 386 -13.89 -31.08 -9.73
N GLN A 387 -13.12 -31.12 -8.63
CA GLN A 387 -12.65 -32.39 -8.07
C GLN A 387 -12.92 -32.58 -6.57
N ASP A 388 -13.86 -31.81 -6.01
CA ASP A 388 -14.35 -31.99 -4.63
C ASP A 388 -15.81 -32.46 -4.64
N ASP A 389 -16.01 -33.75 -4.93
CA ASP A 389 -17.24 -34.45 -4.59
C ASP A 389 -16.88 -35.89 -4.16
N ILE A 390 -16.97 -36.16 -2.84
CA ILE A 390 -17.38 -37.41 -2.16
C ILE A 390 -17.24 -37.18 -0.62
N PRO A 391 -18.15 -37.74 0.21
CA PRO A 391 -18.73 -37.04 1.36
C PRO A 391 -18.04 -37.25 2.72
N GLU A 392 -18.43 -36.35 3.63
CA GLU A 392 -18.15 -36.30 5.07
C GLU A 392 -18.26 -37.67 5.78
N GLU A 393 -17.18 -38.05 6.46
CA GLU A 393 -17.25 -38.89 7.66
C GLU A 393 -16.43 -38.19 8.76
N GLU A 394 -17.15 -37.64 9.74
CA GLU A 394 -16.65 -36.82 10.83
C GLU A 394 -15.87 -37.69 11.84
N ALA A 395 -14.56 -37.82 11.64
CA ALA A 395 -13.64 -38.36 12.63
C ALA A 395 -13.07 -37.21 13.50
N ALA A 396 -13.20 -37.36 14.82
CA ALA A 396 -12.62 -36.46 15.81
C ALA A 396 -11.12 -36.19 15.54
N PRO A 397 -10.59 -34.98 15.85
CA PRO A 397 -9.20 -34.65 15.54
C PRO A 397 -8.26 -35.60 16.30
N PRO A 398 -7.29 -36.26 15.62
CA PRO A 398 -6.30 -37.07 16.30
C PRO A 398 -5.42 -36.19 17.20
N PRO A 399 -4.78 -36.78 18.24
CA PRO A 399 -3.83 -36.05 19.08
C PRO A 399 -2.73 -35.39 18.23
N ALA A 400 -2.19 -34.26 18.70
CA ALA A 400 -1.16 -33.50 18.00
C ALA A 400 0.00 -34.43 17.58
N PRO A 401 0.32 -34.55 16.28
CA PRO A 401 1.44 -35.36 15.84
C PRO A 401 2.76 -34.74 16.33
N SER A 402 3.74 -35.59 16.65
CA SER A 402 5.14 -35.18 16.72
C SER A 402 5.54 -34.49 15.41
N VAL A 403 6.29 -33.39 15.50
CA VAL A 403 6.87 -32.76 14.30
C VAL A 403 7.81 -33.75 13.60
N TYR A 404 7.83 -33.71 12.27
CA TYR A 404 8.62 -34.63 11.46
C TYR A 404 9.14 -33.91 10.19
N PRO A 405 10.20 -34.43 9.54
CA PRO A 405 10.73 -33.83 8.31
C PRO A 405 9.70 -33.83 7.16
N LEU A 406 9.56 -32.71 6.46
CA LEU A 406 8.59 -32.50 5.41
C LEU A 406 9.26 -32.52 4.03
N SER A 407 8.80 -33.43 3.17
CA SER A 407 9.02 -33.36 1.73
C SER A 407 7.80 -32.79 1.03
N PHE A 408 7.97 -32.21 -0.15
CA PHE A 408 6.93 -31.50 -0.86
C PHE A 408 6.80 -31.98 -2.30
N ARG A 409 5.57 -31.92 -2.84
CA ARG A 409 5.30 -32.06 -4.26
C ARG A 409 5.59 -30.72 -4.94
N PRO A 410 6.42 -30.68 -6.00
CA PRO A 410 6.78 -29.43 -6.65
C PRO A 410 5.61 -28.82 -7.42
N VAL A 411 5.65 -27.50 -7.58
CA VAL A 411 4.75 -26.78 -8.51
C VAL A 411 5.54 -26.41 -9.76
N PHE A 412 5.11 -26.90 -10.92
CA PHE A 412 5.77 -26.63 -12.19
C PHE A 412 5.23 -25.38 -12.88
N LYS A 413 6.11 -24.58 -13.49
CA LYS A 413 5.77 -23.42 -14.32
C LYS A 413 6.28 -23.63 -15.74
N ASP A 414 5.50 -23.26 -16.74
CA ASP A 414 5.72 -23.56 -18.16
C ASP A 414 6.10 -22.32 -18.98
N TYR A 415 6.89 -21.39 -18.40
CA TYR A 415 7.31 -20.18 -19.10
C TYR A 415 8.08 -20.45 -20.40
N ILE A 416 7.97 -19.52 -21.35
CA ILE A 416 8.51 -19.62 -22.73
C ILE A 416 10.01 -19.91 -22.87
N TRP A 417 10.77 -19.75 -21.79
CA TRP A 417 12.22 -19.99 -21.74
C TRP A 417 12.57 -21.37 -21.19
N GLY A 418 11.58 -22.13 -20.71
CA GLY A 418 11.73 -23.48 -20.20
C GLY A 418 11.95 -24.53 -21.27
N GLY A 419 12.18 -25.77 -20.82
CA GLY A 419 12.45 -26.90 -21.68
C GLY A 419 12.31 -28.22 -20.94
N ARG A 420 13.27 -29.13 -21.18
CA ARG A 420 13.24 -30.52 -20.67
C ARG A 420 14.59 -30.97 -20.10
N ASN A 421 15.52 -30.06 -19.82
CA ASN A 421 16.84 -30.44 -19.32
C ASN A 421 16.76 -30.99 -17.88
N LEU A 422 15.77 -30.55 -17.08
CA LEU A 422 15.48 -31.19 -15.80
C LEU A 422 15.23 -32.70 -15.92
N GLU A 423 14.58 -33.14 -17.00
CA GLU A 423 14.35 -34.57 -17.29
C GLU A 423 15.58 -35.22 -17.93
N THR A 424 16.15 -34.62 -18.98
CA THR A 424 17.23 -35.26 -19.76
C THR A 424 18.59 -35.24 -19.07
N ALA A 425 18.92 -34.18 -18.32
CA ALA A 425 20.20 -34.01 -17.64
C ALA A 425 20.17 -34.46 -16.17
N LEU A 426 19.04 -34.26 -15.48
CA LEU A 426 18.92 -34.55 -14.04
C LEU A 426 17.95 -35.72 -13.72
N GLY A 427 17.29 -36.31 -14.71
CA GLY A 427 16.44 -37.49 -14.54
C GLY A 427 15.14 -37.23 -13.77
N ARG A 428 14.66 -35.98 -13.72
CA ARG A 428 13.40 -35.62 -13.04
C ARG A 428 12.20 -36.06 -13.86
N GLU A 429 11.16 -36.53 -13.17
CA GLU A 429 9.85 -36.76 -13.77
C GLU A 429 9.11 -35.43 -13.94
N LEU A 430 8.70 -35.12 -15.17
CA LEU A 430 8.03 -33.86 -15.52
C LEU A 430 6.69 -34.12 -16.22
N PRO A 431 5.68 -33.25 -16.02
CA PRO A 431 4.44 -33.29 -16.80
C PRO A 431 4.72 -33.07 -18.30
N PRO A 432 3.82 -33.45 -19.22
CA PRO A 432 3.98 -33.14 -20.65
C PRO A 432 4.08 -31.64 -20.92
N GLY A 433 4.86 -31.25 -21.93
CA GLY A 433 5.08 -29.84 -22.29
C GLY A 433 6.41 -29.28 -21.78
N ILE A 434 6.56 -27.96 -21.83
CA ILE A 434 7.76 -27.26 -21.35
C ILE A 434 7.69 -27.04 -19.84
N VAL A 435 8.83 -27.16 -19.15
CA VAL A 435 8.96 -26.80 -17.74
C VAL A 435 10.12 -25.82 -17.62
N ALA A 436 9.83 -24.63 -17.10
CA ALA A 436 10.78 -23.56 -16.86
C ALA A 436 11.22 -23.52 -15.40
N GLU A 437 10.28 -23.64 -14.48
CA GLU A 437 10.55 -23.65 -13.05
C GLU A 437 9.89 -24.85 -12.37
N SER A 438 10.58 -25.38 -11.36
CA SER A 438 10.05 -26.35 -10.41
C SER A 438 10.16 -25.76 -9.01
N TRP A 439 9.05 -25.38 -8.41
CA TRP A 439 9.01 -24.80 -7.07
C TRP A 439 8.95 -25.91 -6.04
N GLU A 440 10.11 -26.21 -5.44
CA GLU A 440 10.31 -27.39 -4.59
C GLU A 440 9.76 -27.15 -3.19
N ILE A 441 10.01 -25.97 -2.62
CA ILE A 441 9.42 -25.53 -1.35
C ILE A 441 8.93 -24.10 -1.56
N ALA A 442 7.61 -23.93 -1.64
CA ALA A 442 6.98 -22.66 -1.91
C ALA A 442 5.78 -22.36 -1.01
N ALA A 443 5.75 -21.13 -0.49
CA ALA A 443 4.68 -20.58 0.33
C ALA A 443 4.06 -19.31 -0.28
N HIS A 444 4.42 -18.97 -1.52
CA HIS A 444 3.99 -17.74 -2.17
C HIS A 444 2.59 -17.87 -2.78
N ALA A 445 1.82 -16.77 -2.85
CA ALA A 445 0.46 -16.76 -3.38
C ALA A 445 0.35 -17.28 -4.83
N ASN A 446 1.42 -17.11 -5.62
CA ASN A 446 1.49 -17.57 -7.01
C ASN A 446 1.79 -19.09 -7.14
N GLY A 447 2.01 -19.81 -6.04
CA GLY A 447 2.27 -21.25 -6.05
C GLY A 447 2.65 -21.79 -4.66
N HIS A 448 1.86 -22.74 -4.18
CA HIS A 448 2.10 -23.41 -2.90
C HIS A 448 2.48 -24.87 -3.10
N SER A 449 3.66 -25.26 -2.62
CA SER A 449 4.03 -26.68 -2.57
C SER A 449 3.23 -27.38 -1.47
N ARG A 450 2.82 -28.62 -1.71
CA ARG A 450 2.04 -29.43 -0.77
C ARG A 450 2.88 -30.55 -0.19
N VAL A 451 2.73 -30.83 1.10
CA VAL A 451 3.45 -31.91 1.79
C VAL A 451 3.15 -33.23 1.09
N ALA A 452 4.20 -33.98 0.75
CA ALA A 452 4.09 -35.17 -0.07
C ALA A 452 3.62 -36.41 0.70
N SER A 453 3.98 -36.51 1.99
CA SER A 453 3.74 -37.70 2.81
C SER A 453 3.63 -37.41 4.31
N GLY A 454 3.15 -38.40 5.07
CA GLY A 454 3.00 -38.32 6.52
C GLY A 454 1.67 -37.67 6.97
N PRO A 455 1.49 -37.42 8.28
CA PRO A 455 0.25 -36.89 8.85
C PRO A 455 -0.24 -35.55 8.29
N MET A 456 0.63 -34.75 7.67
CA MET A 456 0.31 -33.47 7.03
C MET A 456 0.23 -33.56 5.50
N ALA A 457 0.23 -34.77 4.92
CA ALA A 457 0.19 -34.93 3.46
C ALA A 457 -1.00 -34.19 2.83
N GLY A 458 -0.74 -33.48 1.73
CA GLY A 458 -1.72 -32.63 1.04
C GLY A 458 -1.82 -31.19 1.58
N SER A 459 -1.39 -30.93 2.82
CA SER A 459 -1.36 -29.57 3.37
C SER A 459 -0.29 -28.70 2.71
N THR A 460 -0.59 -27.42 2.55
CA THR A 460 0.39 -26.39 2.18
C THR A 460 1.32 -26.09 3.36
N ILE A 461 2.51 -25.55 3.08
CA ILE A 461 3.45 -25.16 4.14
C ILE A 461 2.88 -24.10 5.10
N GLU A 462 2.00 -23.21 4.61
CA GLU A 462 1.31 -22.24 5.47
C GLU A 462 0.28 -22.88 6.39
N GLU A 463 -0.45 -23.90 5.93
CA GLU A 463 -1.34 -24.69 6.80
C GLU A 463 -0.55 -25.45 7.86
N VAL A 464 0.64 -25.96 7.50
CA VAL A 464 1.55 -26.58 8.47
C VAL A 464 2.05 -25.55 9.48
N ARG A 465 2.44 -24.35 9.03
CA ARG A 465 2.88 -23.25 9.90
C ARG A 465 1.76 -22.79 10.84
N GLN A 466 0.52 -22.71 10.37
CA GLN A 466 -0.63 -22.40 11.23
C GLN A 466 -0.85 -23.45 12.33
N ARG A 467 -0.55 -24.73 12.04
CA ARG A 467 -0.72 -25.84 12.99
C ARG A 467 0.46 -25.97 13.96
N TRP A 468 1.69 -25.83 13.47
CA TRP A 468 2.91 -26.09 14.24
C TRP A 468 3.55 -24.81 14.81
N GLY A 469 3.25 -23.63 14.26
CA GLY A 469 3.77 -22.35 14.71
C GLY A 469 5.31 -22.35 14.76
N GLU A 470 5.85 -21.90 15.89
CA GLU A 470 7.30 -21.89 16.18
C GLU A 470 7.93 -23.28 16.12
N GLN A 471 7.17 -24.37 16.25
CA GLN A 471 7.74 -25.71 16.11
C GLN A 471 8.20 -25.99 14.67
N LEU A 472 7.58 -25.32 13.68
CA LEU A 472 8.02 -25.37 12.28
C LEU A 472 9.18 -24.41 12.05
N THR A 473 8.96 -23.11 12.27
CA THR A 473 9.89 -22.05 11.80
C THR A 473 10.97 -21.68 12.81
N GLY A 474 10.74 -21.94 14.09
CA GLY A 474 11.60 -21.49 15.19
C GLY A 474 11.32 -20.06 15.61
N HIS A 475 11.90 -19.67 16.74
CA HIS A 475 11.71 -18.34 17.36
C HIS A 475 12.60 -17.24 16.77
N ALA A 476 13.60 -17.59 15.96
CA ALA A 476 14.47 -16.63 15.29
C ALA A 476 13.88 -16.08 13.98
N VAL A 477 12.78 -16.66 13.50
CA VAL A 477 12.13 -16.28 12.24
C VAL A 477 10.93 -15.38 12.53
N GLU A 478 11.13 -14.06 12.43
CA GLU A 478 10.08 -13.04 12.59
C GLU A 478 9.42 -12.74 11.23
N SER A 479 8.53 -13.62 10.76
CA SER A 479 7.79 -13.42 9.50
C SER A 479 6.35 -13.91 9.58
N ASP A 480 5.44 -13.14 8.98
CA ASP A 480 4.01 -13.47 8.85
C ASP A 480 3.74 -14.60 7.86
N SER A 481 4.74 -15.01 7.07
CA SER A 481 4.73 -16.15 6.14
C SER A 481 6.05 -16.93 6.18
N PHE A 482 6.10 -18.11 5.59
CA PHE A 482 7.35 -18.86 5.44
C PHE A 482 8.38 -18.02 4.64
N PRO A 483 9.63 -17.85 5.12
CA PRO A 483 10.51 -16.78 4.65
C PRO A 483 11.28 -17.09 3.35
N LEU A 484 11.34 -18.35 2.92
CA LEU A 484 12.15 -18.78 1.78
C LEU A 484 11.32 -19.42 0.66
N LEU A 485 11.84 -19.35 -0.55
CA LEU A 485 11.34 -20.04 -1.73
C LEU A 485 12.51 -20.78 -2.39
N ILE A 486 12.34 -22.09 -2.58
CA ILE A 486 13.35 -22.96 -3.21
C ILE A 486 12.85 -23.40 -4.57
N LYS A 487 13.61 -23.10 -5.62
CA LYS A 487 13.25 -23.43 -7.00
C LYS A 487 14.37 -24.15 -7.72
N LEU A 488 13.99 -24.90 -8.75
CA LEU A 488 14.88 -25.30 -9.84
C LEU A 488 14.47 -24.53 -11.08
N LEU A 489 15.40 -23.86 -11.76
CA LEU A 489 15.16 -23.16 -13.02
C LEU A 489 15.86 -23.92 -14.14
N ASP A 490 15.16 -24.17 -15.24
CA ASP A 490 15.66 -24.82 -16.46
C ASP A 490 15.70 -23.84 -17.62
N SER A 491 16.82 -23.13 -17.76
CA SER A 491 16.97 -22.10 -18.78
C SER A 491 17.39 -22.71 -20.12
N ASN A 492 16.45 -22.78 -21.07
CA ASN A 492 16.71 -23.18 -22.46
C ASN A 492 16.82 -21.96 -23.39
N ARG A 493 16.45 -20.79 -22.89
CA ARG A 493 16.58 -19.47 -23.54
C ARG A 493 16.89 -18.45 -22.46
N TRP A 494 17.49 -17.34 -22.85
CA TRP A 494 17.73 -16.22 -21.94
C TRP A 494 16.48 -15.87 -21.13
N LEU A 495 16.61 -15.81 -19.80
CA LEU A 495 15.62 -15.15 -18.97
C LEU A 495 15.66 -13.64 -19.25
N SER A 496 14.63 -12.92 -18.83
CA SER A 496 14.66 -11.46 -18.93
C SER A 496 15.81 -10.87 -18.13
N VAL A 497 16.36 -9.76 -18.62
CA VAL A 497 17.24 -8.91 -17.82
C VAL A 497 16.39 -8.22 -16.76
N GLN A 498 16.74 -8.45 -15.51
CA GLN A 498 15.91 -8.05 -14.38
C GLN A 498 16.73 -7.58 -13.19
N VAL A 499 16.05 -6.93 -12.26
CA VAL A 499 16.56 -6.50 -10.97
C VAL A 499 15.47 -6.67 -9.91
N HIS A 500 15.89 -7.01 -8.71
CA HIS A 500 15.01 -7.28 -7.58
C HIS A 500 15.12 -6.18 -6.52
N PRO A 501 14.00 -5.73 -5.91
CA PRO A 501 14.02 -4.76 -4.81
C PRO A 501 14.54 -5.36 -3.49
N ASP A 502 14.95 -4.47 -2.59
CA ASP A 502 15.10 -4.78 -1.16
C ASP A 502 13.72 -4.83 -0.46
N ASP A 503 13.72 -5.21 0.82
CA ASP A 503 12.47 -5.35 1.59
C ASP A 503 11.68 -4.05 1.71
N VAL A 504 12.38 -2.91 1.82
CA VAL A 504 11.75 -1.60 2.00
C VAL A 504 10.99 -1.22 0.73
N TYR A 505 11.65 -1.29 -0.42
CA TYR A 505 11.05 -0.94 -1.70
C TYR A 505 9.93 -1.92 -2.08
N ALA A 506 10.14 -3.22 -1.86
CA ALA A 506 9.14 -4.26 -2.16
C ALA A 506 7.87 -4.06 -1.33
N GLN A 507 7.99 -3.79 -0.03
CA GLN A 507 6.84 -3.56 0.85
C GLN A 507 6.06 -2.30 0.45
N GLU A 508 6.75 -1.23 0.01
CA GLU A 508 6.11 0.04 -0.37
C GLU A 508 5.44 -0.02 -1.75
N ASN A 509 5.99 -0.80 -2.70
CA ASN A 509 5.59 -0.75 -4.12
C ASN A 509 4.89 -2.01 -4.62
N ALA A 510 5.13 -3.17 -3.99
CA ALA A 510 4.57 -4.46 -4.40
C ALA A 510 3.75 -5.14 -3.29
N GLY A 511 3.93 -4.75 -2.02
CA GLY A 511 3.28 -5.40 -0.88
C GLY A 511 3.81 -6.82 -0.64
N ASP A 512 5.07 -7.06 -1.01
CA ASP A 512 5.77 -8.34 -0.98
C ASP A 512 7.13 -8.18 -0.26
N LEU A 513 7.82 -9.29 0.04
CA LEU A 513 9.19 -9.27 0.55
C LEU A 513 10.18 -8.78 -0.50
N GLY A 514 11.37 -8.35 -0.07
CA GLY A 514 12.51 -8.16 -0.97
C GLY A 514 12.93 -9.50 -1.58
N LYS A 515 13.82 -9.44 -2.57
CA LYS A 515 14.26 -10.65 -3.28
C LYS A 515 15.78 -10.67 -3.50
N THR A 516 16.48 -11.05 -2.43
CA THR A 516 17.85 -11.58 -2.50
C THR A 516 17.83 -13.08 -2.78
N GLU A 517 18.76 -13.54 -3.62
CA GLU A 517 18.82 -14.93 -4.06
C GLU A 517 20.26 -15.48 -4.17
N LEU A 518 20.36 -16.80 -4.23
CA LEU A 518 21.59 -17.56 -4.47
C LEU A 518 21.29 -18.63 -5.51
N TRP A 519 22.07 -18.65 -6.58
CA TRP A 519 22.05 -19.71 -7.59
C TRP A 519 23.16 -20.71 -7.34
N VAL A 520 22.83 -22.00 -7.32
CA VAL A 520 23.79 -23.09 -7.39
C VAL A 520 23.62 -23.80 -8.73
N ILE A 521 24.66 -23.75 -9.57
CA ILE A 521 24.60 -24.29 -10.93
C ILE A 521 24.65 -25.82 -10.87
N LEU A 522 23.53 -26.49 -11.14
CA LEU A 522 23.41 -27.95 -11.12
C LEU A 522 23.86 -28.57 -12.45
N HIS A 523 23.67 -27.85 -13.54
CA HIS A 523 24.08 -28.24 -14.88
C HIS A 523 24.38 -27.00 -15.71
N ALA A 524 25.44 -27.04 -16.50
CA ALA A 524 25.79 -26.00 -17.47
C ALA A 524 26.34 -26.66 -18.74
N GLU A 525 25.74 -26.36 -19.89
CA GLU A 525 26.26 -26.75 -21.20
C GLU A 525 27.56 -26.00 -21.53
N PRO A 526 28.42 -26.54 -22.41
CA PRO A 526 29.61 -25.82 -22.87
C PRO A 526 29.27 -24.46 -23.46
N GLY A 527 29.79 -23.39 -22.85
CA GLY A 527 29.52 -22.01 -23.26
C GLY A 527 28.31 -21.35 -22.60
N ALA A 528 27.66 -22.03 -21.63
CA ALA A 528 26.64 -21.40 -20.79
C ALA A 528 27.22 -20.19 -20.05
N GLU A 529 26.45 -19.12 -20.01
CA GLU A 529 26.83 -17.86 -19.39
C GLU A 529 25.63 -17.21 -18.69
N ILE A 530 25.91 -16.27 -17.80
CA ILE A 530 24.92 -15.44 -17.13
C ILE A 530 25.23 -13.97 -17.35
N ILE A 531 24.20 -13.13 -17.20
CA ILE A 531 24.39 -11.71 -16.96
C ILE A 531 24.43 -11.50 -15.46
N TYR A 532 25.49 -10.84 -14.97
CA TYR A 532 25.69 -10.57 -13.56
C TYR A 532 26.42 -9.23 -13.39
N GLY A 533 25.64 -8.20 -13.04
CA GLY A 533 26.08 -6.82 -12.90
C GLY A 533 26.17 -6.04 -14.22
N LEU A 534 26.63 -4.80 -14.11
CA LEU A 534 26.84 -3.87 -15.21
C LEU A 534 28.32 -3.82 -15.62
N LYS A 535 28.61 -3.47 -16.87
CA LYS A 535 30.00 -3.23 -17.31
C LYS A 535 30.59 -1.98 -16.66
N ALA A 536 31.92 -1.92 -16.62
CA ALA A 536 32.61 -0.73 -16.14
C ALA A 536 32.28 0.51 -16.98
N GLY A 537 32.00 1.64 -16.31
CA GLY A 537 31.74 2.93 -16.95
C GLY A 537 30.32 3.12 -17.50
N VAL A 538 29.35 2.29 -17.11
CA VAL A 538 27.93 2.51 -17.43
C VAL A 538 27.41 3.73 -16.67
N ASP A 539 26.91 4.72 -17.42
CA ASP A 539 26.27 5.91 -16.89
C ASP A 539 24.76 5.67 -16.62
N PRO A 540 24.22 6.02 -15.45
CA PRO A 540 22.81 5.77 -15.10
C PRO A 540 21.80 6.44 -16.05
N GLU A 541 22.04 7.67 -16.49
CA GLU A 541 21.12 8.38 -17.38
C GLU A 541 21.10 7.72 -18.77
N ARG A 542 22.28 7.36 -19.28
CA ARG A 542 22.41 6.65 -20.55
C ARG A 542 21.84 5.23 -20.49
N PHE A 543 21.98 4.56 -19.35
CA PHE A 543 21.38 3.25 -19.11
C PHE A 543 19.85 3.36 -19.14
N ALA A 544 19.27 4.35 -18.45
CA ALA A 544 17.82 4.58 -18.47
C ALA A 544 17.26 4.82 -19.88
N GLN A 545 17.95 5.63 -20.69
CA GLN A 545 17.59 5.87 -22.09
C GLN A 545 17.66 4.58 -22.92
N SER A 546 18.72 3.79 -22.72
CA SER A 546 18.92 2.53 -23.46
C SER A 546 17.92 1.45 -23.02
N ALA A 547 17.54 1.41 -21.74
CA ALA A 547 16.52 0.51 -21.21
C ALA A 547 15.15 0.81 -21.81
N ALA A 548 14.76 2.09 -21.88
CA ALA A 548 13.52 2.50 -22.55
C ALA A 548 13.49 2.15 -24.04
N ALA A 549 14.65 2.09 -24.70
CA ALA A 549 14.79 1.69 -26.10
C ALA A 549 14.99 0.17 -26.30
N GLY A 550 15.07 -0.62 -25.23
CA GLY A 550 15.35 -2.07 -25.31
C GLY A 550 16.76 -2.40 -25.83
N ALA A 551 17.74 -1.53 -25.61
CA ALA A 551 19.09 -1.58 -26.19
C ALA A 551 20.21 -1.61 -25.13
N ILE A 552 20.02 -2.36 -24.04
CA ILE A 552 20.96 -2.41 -22.90
C ILE A 552 22.02 -3.49 -22.99
N ASP A 553 21.91 -4.44 -23.92
CA ASP A 553 22.78 -5.64 -24.00
C ASP A 553 24.29 -5.31 -23.97
N SER A 554 24.70 -4.27 -24.69
CA SER A 554 26.10 -3.83 -24.73
C SER A 554 26.66 -3.37 -23.38
N MET A 555 25.80 -3.02 -22.42
CA MET A 555 26.11 -2.50 -21.09
C MET A 555 26.11 -3.57 -19.99
N LEU A 556 25.69 -4.80 -20.32
CA LEU A 556 25.55 -5.90 -19.36
C LEU A 556 26.86 -6.69 -19.25
N HIS A 557 27.24 -7.03 -18.02
CA HIS A 557 28.42 -7.87 -17.78
C HIS A 557 28.04 -9.35 -17.89
N ARG A 558 28.69 -10.08 -18.81
CA ARG A 558 28.44 -11.50 -19.08
C ARG A 558 29.59 -12.33 -18.53
N ILE A 559 29.26 -13.44 -17.87
CA ILE A 559 30.25 -14.32 -17.22
C ILE A 559 29.95 -15.77 -17.60
N PRO A 560 30.95 -16.55 -18.04
CA PRO A 560 30.78 -17.98 -18.25
C PRO A 560 30.53 -18.70 -16.91
N ILE A 561 29.71 -19.74 -16.94
CA ILE A 561 29.41 -20.56 -15.75
C ILE A 561 29.67 -22.05 -16.03
N GLN A 562 29.91 -22.81 -14.97
CA GLN A 562 30.06 -24.27 -15.02
C GLN A 562 29.29 -24.94 -13.88
N THR A 563 29.02 -26.25 -14.03
CA THR A 563 28.41 -27.06 -12.98
C THR A 563 29.20 -26.96 -11.68
N GLY A 564 28.50 -26.66 -10.59
CA GLY A 564 29.09 -26.48 -9.27
C GLY A 564 29.46 -25.03 -8.94
N ASP A 565 29.33 -24.07 -9.85
CA ASP A 565 29.44 -22.66 -9.48
C ASP A 565 28.29 -22.25 -8.54
N ALA A 566 28.54 -21.24 -7.71
CA ALA A 566 27.54 -20.61 -6.86
C ALA A 566 27.59 -19.08 -7.05
N VAL A 567 26.43 -18.48 -7.29
CA VAL A 567 26.30 -17.05 -7.62
C VAL A 567 25.34 -16.40 -6.65
N TYR A 568 25.87 -15.56 -5.76
CA TYR A 568 25.06 -14.78 -4.83
C TYR A 568 24.56 -13.51 -5.50
N ILE A 569 23.26 -13.25 -5.45
CA ILE A 569 22.60 -12.15 -6.14
C ILE A 569 21.84 -11.33 -5.09
N PRO A 570 22.49 -10.31 -4.51
CA PRO A 570 21.80 -9.39 -3.60
C PRO A 570 20.77 -8.56 -4.36
N ALA A 571 19.72 -8.13 -3.65
CA ALA A 571 18.77 -7.15 -4.14
C ALA A 571 19.50 -5.92 -4.76
N GLY A 572 18.96 -5.40 -5.85
CA GLY A 572 19.55 -4.33 -6.65
C GLY A 572 20.55 -4.77 -7.73
N THR A 573 20.93 -6.05 -7.77
CA THR A 573 21.82 -6.57 -8.83
C THR A 573 21.07 -6.74 -10.15
N VAL A 574 21.58 -6.18 -11.25
CA VAL A 574 21.10 -6.48 -12.61
C VAL A 574 21.61 -7.86 -13.02
N HIS A 575 20.72 -8.79 -13.36
CA HIS A 575 21.09 -10.16 -13.70
C HIS A 575 20.13 -10.81 -14.70
N ALA A 576 20.57 -11.92 -15.32
CA ALA A 576 19.75 -12.85 -16.10
C ALA A 576 20.45 -14.20 -16.23
N LEU A 577 19.69 -15.30 -16.10
CA LEU A 577 20.18 -16.64 -16.39
C LEU A 577 20.15 -16.90 -17.91
N GLY A 578 21.29 -17.33 -18.46
CA GLY A 578 21.43 -17.68 -19.87
C GLY A 578 21.07 -19.15 -20.17
N PRO A 579 20.91 -19.48 -21.46
CA PRO A 579 20.50 -20.81 -21.90
C PRO A 579 21.53 -21.90 -21.59
N GLY A 580 21.06 -23.13 -21.51
CA GLY A 580 21.88 -24.31 -21.26
C GLY A 580 22.22 -24.51 -19.78
N ALA A 581 21.54 -23.82 -18.87
CA ALA A 581 21.81 -23.87 -17.43
C ALA A 581 20.60 -24.36 -16.62
N ILE A 582 20.87 -25.24 -15.66
CA ILE A 582 19.93 -25.62 -14.61
C ILE A 582 20.48 -25.14 -13.28
N VAL A 583 19.70 -24.37 -12.52
CA VAL A 583 20.12 -23.84 -11.22
C VAL A 583 19.15 -24.22 -10.12
N ALA A 584 19.68 -24.48 -8.93
CA ALA A 584 18.91 -24.40 -7.70
C ALA A 584 18.95 -22.95 -7.22
N GLU A 585 17.79 -22.31 -7.14
CA GLU A 585 17.62 -20.94 -6.66
C GLU A 585 17.06 -20.97 -5.23
N ILE A 586 17.84 -20.41 -4.31
CA ILE A 586 17.44 -20.17 -2.92
C ILE A 586 17.19 -18.68 -2.80
N GLN A 587 15.96 -18.29 -2.50
CA GLN A 587 15.57 -16.89 -2.43
C GLN A 587 14.66 -16.61 -1.23
N GLN A 588 14.54 -15.34 -0.86
CA GLN A 588 13.42 -14.89 -0.03
C GLN A 588 12.08 -15.29 -0.68
N ASN A 589 11.02 -15.47 0.11
CA ASN A 589 9.68 -15.84 -0.38
C ASN A 589 8.98 -14.65 -1.06
N SER A 590 9.52 -14.22 -2.21
CA SER A 590 9.04 -13.11 -3.04
C SER A 590 9.02 -13.51 -4.51
N ASP A 591 8.06 -12.97 -5.26
CA ASP A 591 8.02 -13.09 -6.74
C ASP A 591 8.20 -11.72 -7.43
N THR A 592 8.66 -10.71 -6.68
CA THR A 592 8.77 -9.34 -7.17
C THR A 592 9.96 -9.16 -8.11
N THR A 593 9.65 -8.90 -9.39
CA THR A 593 10.65 -8.82 -10.47
C THR A 593 10.45 -7.56 -11.32
N TYR A 594 11.47 -6.69 -11.37
CA TYR A 594 11.47 -5.53 -12.27
C TYR A 594 12.29 -5.83 -13.53
N ARG A 595 11.57 -5.94 -14.64
CA ARG A 595 12.13 -6.34 -15.92
C ARG A 595 12.64 -5.13 -16.70
N LEU A 596 13.92 -5.14 -17.05
CA LEU A 596 14.58 -4.11 -17.84
C LEU A 596 14.51 -4.40 -19.34
N TYR A 597 14.70 -5.67 -19.72
CA TYR A 597 14.70 -6.08 -21.11
C TYR A 597 14.29 -7.54 -21.27
N ASP A 598 13.58 -7.84 -22.36
CA ASP A 598 13.03 -9.17 -22.61
C ASP A 598 13.34 -9.76 -23.98
N TRP A 599 14.41 -9.29 -24.62
CA TRP A 599 14.86 -9.79 -25.94
C TRP A 599 13.84 -9.60 -27.07
N GLY A 600 12.90 -8.67 -26.90
CA GLY A 600 11.84 -8.41 -27.87
C GLY A 600 10.86 -9.58 -28.07
N ARG A 601 10.76 -10.48 -27.08
CA ARG A 601 9.88 -11.66 -27.15
C ARG A 601 8.41 -11.27 -27.01
N THR A 602 7.57 -12.03 -27.69
CA THR A 602 6.11 -11.99 -27.57
C THR A 602 5.60 -13.30 -26.99
N GLU A 603 4.58 -13.20 -26.15
CA GLU A 603 3.83 -14.33 -25.62
C GLU A 603 2.94 -14.97 -26.70
N ALA A 604 2.27 -16.08 -26.37
CA ALA A 604 1.41 -16.83 -27.30
C ALA A 604 0.23 -16.01 -27.86
N ASP A 605 -0.17 -14.95 -27.16
CA ASP A 605 -1.19 -13.99 -27.58
C ASP A 605 -0.66 -12.87 -28.50
N GLY A 606 0.65 -12.88 -28.79
CA GLY A 606 1.34 -11.89 -29.62
C GLY A 606 1.76 -10.62 -28.90
N GLN A 607 1.52 -10.50 -27.58
CA GLN A 607 1.90 -9.33 -26.79
C GLN A 607 3.29 -9.48 -26.17
N SER A 608 4.03 -8.39 -26.05
CA SER A 608 5.30 -8.39 -25.28
C SER A 608 5.03 -8.33 -23.79
N ARG A 609 5.87 -9.01 -22.99
CA ARG A 609 5.78 -8.89 -21.53
C ARG A 609 6.06 -7.46 -21.07
N PRO A 610 5.38 -6.99 -20.01
CA PRO A 610 5.60 -5.66 -19.48
C PRO A 610 7.04 -5.49 -18.96
N LEU A 611 7.61 -4.33 -19.27
CA LEU A 611 8.87 -3.85 -18.70
C LEU A 611 8.57 -2.90 -17.53
N HIS A 612 9.42 -2.94 -16.52
CA HIS A 612 9.32 -2.16 -15.29
C HIS A 612 10.51 -1.20 -15.17
N VAL A 613 10.85 -0.52 -16.27
CA VAL A 613 12.11 0.26 -16.39
C VAL A 613 12.25 1.30 -15.28
N ARG A 614 11.18 2.01 -14.93
CA ARG A 614 11.22 3.01 -13.85
C ARG A 614 11.53 2.38 -12.51
N GLN A 615 10.77 1.35 -12.10
CA GLN A 615 10.98 0.66 -10.84
C GLN A 615 12.35 -0.01 -10.79
N ALA A 616 12.81 -0.58 -11.90
CA ALA A 616 14.12 -1.16 -12.01
C ALA A 616 15.22 -0.11 -11.74
N LEU A 617 15.14 1.07 -12.35
CA LEU A 617 16.10 2.16 -12.13
C LEU A 617 16.11 2.65 -10.69
N ASP A 618 14.97 2.62 -10.00
CA ASP A 618 14.88 3.03 -8.59
C ASP A 618 15.63 2.07 -7.65
N VAL A 619 15.79 0.79 -8.03
CA VAL A 619 16.35 -0.25 -7.14
C VAL A 619 17.74 -0.75 -7.55
N ILE A 620 18.26 -0.38 -8.73
CA ILE A 620 19.59 -0.81 -9.17
C ILE A 620 20.67 -0.34 -8.19
N ASP A 621 21.49 -1.28 -7.72
CA ASP A 621 22.75 -0.95 -7.07
C ASP A 621 23.84 -0.70 -8.13
N TRP A 622 24.07 0.57 -8.42
CA TRP A 622 25.06 1.03 -9.40
C TRP A 622 26.51 0.69 -9.03
N ARG A 623 26.77 0.15 -7.83
CA ARG A 623 28.09 -0.33 -7.41
C ARG A 623 28.37 -1.75 -7.88
N MET A 624 27.36 -2.49 -8.33
CA MET A 624 27.48 -3.87 -8.85
C MET A 624 28.06 -3.87 -10.28
N VAL A 625 29.32 -3.47 -10.39
CA VAL A 625 30.07 -3.33 -11.64
C VAL A 625 31.04 -4.50 -11.79
N GLU A 626 30.88 -5.24 -12.89
CA GLU A 626 31.67 -6.42 -13.25
C GLU A 626 31.97 -7.38 -12.08
N PRO A 627 30.95 -7.76 -11.27
CA PRO A 627 31.15 -8.65 -10.13
C PRO A 627 31.64 -10.02 -10.61
N ALA A 628 32.52 -10.64 -9.82
CA ALA A 628 33.08 -11.95 -10.15
C ALA A 628 32.39 -13.08 -9.37
N VAL A 629 32.29 -14.25 -9.99
CA VAL A 629 31.90 -15.48 -9.30
C VAL A 629 33.11 -15.96 -8.49
N ALA A 630 33.04 -15.82 -7.16
CA ALA A 630 34.11 -16.23 -6.26
C ALA A 630 33.97 -17.70 -5.87
N ALA A 631 35.09 -18.41 -5.74
CA ALA A 631 35.09 -19.74 -5.16
C ALA A 631 34.80 -19.67 -3.65
N PRO A 632 33.84 -20.43 -3.13
CA PRO A 632 33.51 -20.43 -1.71
C PRO A 632 34.69 -21.01 -0.90
N PRO A 633 34.92 -20.52 0.34
CA PRO A 633 35.96 -21.07 1.19
C PRO A 633 35.63 -22.51 1.56
N THR A 634 36.58 -23.41 1.28
CA THR A 634 36.47 -24.81 1.70
C THR A 634 36.91 -24.96 3.15
N LEU A 635 36.03 -25.53 3.96
CA LEU A 635 36.23 -25.87 5.36
C LEU A 635 36.18 -27.39 5.53
N ALA A 636 37.10 -27.93 6.34
CA ALA A 636 37.01 -29.33 6.74
C ALA A 636 35.83 -29.52 7.71
N ALA A 637 34.94 -30.47 7.41
CA ALA A 637 33.82 -30.85 8.27
C ALA A 637 34.10 -32.21 8.94
N PRO A 638 33.37 -32.58 10.01
CA PRO A 638 33.53 -33.87 10.67
C PRO A 638 33.31 -35.05 9.71
N GLN A 639 34.01 -36.17 9.98
CA GLN A 639 33.66 -37.52 9.51
C GLN A 639 33.40 -37.67 7.99
N GLY A 640 34.34 -37.23 7.15
CA GLY A 640 34.32 -37.54 5.71
C GLY A 640 33.50 -36.59 4.83
N TRP A 641 33.05 -35.46 5.40
CA TRP A 641 32.45 -34.34 4.69
C TRP A 641 33.46 -33.24 4.38
N VAL A 642 33.31 -32.62 3.20
CA VAL A 642 33.91 -31.34 2.85
C VAL A 642 32.80 -30.31 2.83
N ARG A 643 32.96 -29.19 3.55
CA ARG A 643 31.99 -28.10 3.64
C ARG A 643 32.50 -26.89 2.88
N GLU A 644 31.64 -26.26 2.10
CA GLU A 644 31.89 -24.98 1.45
C GLU A 644 30.74 -24.04 1.81
N THR A 645 31.03 -22.88 2.38
CA THR A 645 29.99 -21.90 2.74
C THR A 645 29.72 -21.00 1.54
N LEU A 646 28.53 -21.11 0.97
CA LEU A 646 28.11 -20.39 -0.24
C LEU A 646 27.51 -19.01 0.09
N ALA A 647 26.81 -18.92 1.22
CA ALA A 647 26.23 -17.69 1.80
C ALA A 647 26.24 -17.80 3.33
N ASP A 648 26.54 -16.70 4.04
CA ASP A 648 26.71 -16.68 5.50
C ASP A 648 25.91 -15.56 6.18
N LEU A 649 25.28 -15.89 7.31
CA LEU A 649 24.54 -15.00 8.21
C LEU A 649 25.51 -14.44 9.26
N ARG A 650 25.89 -13.16 9.20
CA ARG A 650 26.65 -12.55 10.31
C ARG A 650 25.79 -11.67 11.17
N THR A 651 25.72 -12.01 12.45
CA THR A 651 25.35 -11.11 13.53
C THR A 651 26.45 -10.06 13.71
N ILE A 652 26.08 -8.79 13.80
CA ILE A 652 26.98 -7.67 14.11
C ILE A 652 27.61 -7.93 15.49
N GLY A 653 28.84 -8.46 15.51
CA GLY A 653 29.49 -8.84 16.77
C GLY A 653 30.84 -9.55 16.64
N GLY A 654 31.88 -8.82 16.21
CA GLY A 654 33.28 -9.08 16.58
C GLY A 654 33.88 -10.46 16.24
N GLY A 655 34.21 -10.68 14.97
CA GLY A 655 35.10 -11.77 14.52
C GLY A 655 35.33 -11.67 13.00
N ALA A 656 36.58 -11.82 12.53
CA ALA A 656 37.04 -11.46 11.18
C ALA A 656 36.11 -11.83 10.01
N ALA A 657 35.77 -10.85 9.16
CA ALA A 657 34.97 -10.97 7.93
C ALA A 657 35.56 -12.00 6.96
N VAL A 658 34.70 -12.87 6.40
CA VAL A 658 35.04 -13.67 5.23
C VAL A 658 34.31 -13.02 4.07
N ASN A 659 35.07 -12.29 3.24
CA ASN A 659 34.55 -11.62 2.06
C ASN A 659 34.14 -12.67 1.04
N LEU A 660 32.83 -12.80 0.84
CA LEU A 660 32.27 -13.53 -0.28
C LEU A 660 31.77 -12.47 -1.26
N TYR A 661 32.41 -12.43 -2.43
CA TYR A 661 32.09 -11.59 -3.60
C TYR A 661 32.57 -10.11 -3.48
N THR A 662 33.66 -9.78 -4.17
CA THR A 662 34.44 -8.55 -3.98
C THR A 662 33.90 -7.33 -4.72
N ALA A 663 33.58 -6.26 -3.99
CA ALA A 663 34.14 -4.93 -4.23
C ALA A 663 35.01 -4.60 -3.00
N ALA A 664 36.11 -3.86 -3.16
CA ALA A 664 37.16 -3.69 -2.14
C ALA A 664 36.72 -3.01 -0.81
N ASP A 665 35.42 -2.75 -0.59
CA ASP A 665 34.87 -2.05 0.57
C ASP A 665 33.45 -2.53 1.01
N SER A 666 32.93 -3.68 0.55
CA SER A 666 31.59 -4.15 0.96
C SER A 666 31.63 -5.38 1.88
N ASP A 667 31.22 -5.21 3.14
CA ASP A 667 30.84 -6.27 4.10
C ASP A 667 29.55 -6.98 3.65
N THR A 668 29.55 -7.63 2.48
CA THR A 668 28.36 -8.27 1.90
C THR A 668 28.14 -9.66 2.52
N THR A 669 27.41 -9.71 3.63
CA THR A 669 26.86 -10.93 4.24
C THR A 669 25.40 -11.11 3.83
N CYS A 670 24.90 -12.34 3.72
CA CYS A 670 23.48 -12.58 3.44
C CYS A 670 22.69 -12.50 4.76
N PRO A 671 21.77 -11.53 4.94
CA PRO A 671 21.03 -11.41 6.19
C PRO A 671 19.80 -12.35 6.24
N TYR A 672 19.51 -13.08 5.15
CA TYR A 672 18.24 -13.79 4.96
C TYR A 672 18.34 -15.31 5.11
N PHE A 673 19.47 -15.89 4.74
CA PHE A 673 19.69 -17.33 4.78
C PHE A 673 21.19 -17.66 4.80
N GLN A 674 21.54 -18.79 5.41
CA GLN A 674 22.87 -19.38 5.32
C GLN A 674 22.81 -20.64 4.46
N VAL A 675 23.76 -20.81 3.54
CA VAL A 675 23.82 -21.99 2.67
C VAL A 675 25.21 -22.60 2.70
N ASP A 676 25.28 -23.87 3.09
CA ASP A 676 26.49 -24.67 3.01
C ASP A 676 26.32 -25.77 1.96
N ARG A 677 27.33 -25.95 1.12
CA ARG A 677 27.48 -27.13 0.27
C ARG A 677 28.34 -28.16 0.97
N LEU A 678 27.84 -29.39 1.03
CA LEU A 678 28.47 -30.52 1.70
C LEU A 678 28.74 -31.62 0.69
N THR A 679 30.01 -31.93 0.45
CA THR A 679 30.43 -33.05 -0.39
C THR A 679 30.81 -34.23 0.49
N GLY A 680 30.02 -35.31 0.42
CA GLY A 680 30.16 -36.49 1.26
C GLY A 680 30.71 -37.67 0.48
N ARG A 681 31.66 -38.40 1.07
CA ARG A 681 32.08 -39.72 0.59
C ARG A 681 31.10 -40.80 1.10
N PRO A 682 30.96 -41.96 0.42
CA PRO A 682 30.14 -43.05 0.92
C PRO A 682 30.47 -43.40 2.38
N GLY A 683 29.44 -43.44 3.23
CA GLY A 683 29.56 -43.68 4.67
C GLY A 683 29.90 -42.46 5.52
N ALA A 684 30.09 -41.27 4.94
CA ALA A 684 30.25 -40.03 5.70
C ALA A 684 29.00 -39.73 6.53
N VAL A 685 29.18 -39.22 7.74
CA VAL A 685 28.09 -39.00 8.71
C VAL A 685 28.14 -37.58 9.24
N TRP A 686 27.00 -36.92 9.19
CA TRP A 686 26.78 -35.60 9.75
C TRP A 686 25.79 -35.71 10.90
N HIS A 687 26.16 -35.20 12.07
CA HIS A 687 25.23 -35.09 13.20
C HIS A 687 24.79 -33.63 13.35
N GLY A 688 23.49 -33.41 13.45
CA GLY A 688 22.91 -32.08 13.65
C GLY A 688 21.79 -32.11 14.66
N THR A 689 21.39 -30.91 15.09
CA THR A 689 20.26 -30.71 16.00
C THR A 689 19.47 -29.50 15.50
N CYS A 690 18.14 -29.64 15.42
CA CYS A 690 17.22 -28.52 15.38
C CYS A 690 16.85 -28.18 16.83
N ASP A 691 17.31 -27.04 17.32
CA ASP A 691 17.23 -26.63 18.74
C ASP A 691 16.04 -25.70 19.04
N GLY A 692 15.14 -25.51 18.07
CA GLY A 692 14.01 -24.58 18.14
C GLY A 692 14.33 -23.16 17.68
N SER A 693 15.57 -22.83 17.31
CA SER A 693 15.94 -21.48 16.84
C SER A 693 15.44 -21.18 15.43
N SER A 694 15.80 -22.02 14.45
CA SER A 694 15.36 -21.95 13.05
C SER A 694 15.09 -23.34 12.50
N PHE A 695 14.33 -23.40 11.42
CA PHE A 695 14.19 -24.61 10.60
C PHE A 695 15.48 -24.87 9.79
N GLN A 696 15.59 -26.05 9.19
CA GLN A 696 16.69 -26.37 8.27
C GLN A 696 16.14 -27.01 7.01
N ILE A 697 16.70 -26.70 5.84
CA ILE A 697 16.37 -27.40 4.59
C ILE A 697 17.60 -28.15 4.11
N TRP A 698 17.43 -29.42 3.79
CA TRP A 698 18.43 -30.25 3.15
C TRP A 698 18.04 -30.53 1.71
N GLY A 699 18.90 -30.10 0.78
CA GLY A 699 18.75 -30.36 -0.66
C GLY A 699 19.82 -31.34 -1.14
N CYS A 700 19.44 -32.53 -1.58
CA CYS A 700 20.39 -33.43 -2.23
C CYS A 700 20.50 -33.06 -3.70
N LEU A 701 21.67 -32.60 -4.15
CA LEU A 701 21.91 -32.18 -5.54
C LEU A 701 22.33 -33.34 -6.43
N SER A 702 23.11 -34.28 -5.88
CA SER A 702 23.56 -35.48 -6.59
C SER A 702 23.88 -36.62 -5.61
N GLY A 703 23.83 -37.86 -6.09
CA GLY A 703 24.05 -39.05 -5.27
C GLY A 703 22.85 -39.39 -4.39
N SER A 704 23.10 -40.05 -3.26
CA SER A 704 22.07 -40.33 -2.25
C SER A 704 22.60 -40.30 -0.82
N ALA A 705 21.72 -39.92 0.09
CA ALA A 705 21.94 -39.91 1.52
C ALA A 705 20.66 -40.36 2.26
N SER A 706 20.78 -40.69 3.54
CA SER A 706 19.63 -40.91 4.43
C SER A 706 19.64 -39.90 5.57
N LEU A 707 18.49 -39.34 5.88
CA LEU A 707 18.22 -38.56 7.08
C LEU A 707 17.59 -39.48 8.14
N ASN A 708 18.20 -39.59 9.32
CA ASN A 708 17.68 -40.35 10.46
C ASN A 708 17.31 -39.40 11.59
N TRP A 709 16.13 -39.56 12.20
CA TRP A 709 15.67 -38.81 13.37
C TRP A 709 14.78 -39.71 14.20
N ASP A 710 14.89 -39.67 15.54
CA ASP A 710 14.03 -40.43 16.48
C ASP A 710 13.76 -41.91 16.11
N GLY A 711 14.75 -42.60 15.51
CA GLY A 711 14.61 -43.99 15.05
C GLY A 711 13.90 -44.18 13.70
N GLU A 712 13.42 -43.11 13.07
CA GLU A 712 12.89 -43.08 11.70
C GLU A 712 13.97 -42.67 10.68
N THR A 713 13.73 -43.00 9.41
CA THR A 713 14.66 -42.74 8.30
C THR A 713 13.90 -42.24 7.06
N ALA A 714 14.44 -41.21 6.40
CA ALA A 714 14.00 -40.71 5.10
C ALA A 714 15.17 -40.76 4.11
N GLU A 715 14.86 -41.15 2.87
CA GLU A 715 15.84 -41.21 1.78
C GLU A 715 15.90 -39.88 1.04
N LEU A 716 17.13 -39.42 0.79
CA LEU A 716 17.42 -38.25 -0.03
C LEU A 716 18.10 -38.73 -1.32
N HIS A 717 17.37 -38.60 -2.42
CA HIS A 717 17.85 -38.93 -3.77
C HIS A 717 18.38 -37.69 -4.47
N GLY A 718 19.15 -37.86 -5.55
CA GLY A 718 19.63 -36.75 -6.35
C GLY A 718 18.48 -35.84 -6.80
N VAL A 719 18.66 -34.53 -6.62
CA VAL A 719 17.68 -33.47 -6.88
C VAL A 719 16.39 -33.69 -6.06
N SER A 720 16.53 -33.70 -4.74
CA SER A 720 15.40 -33.76 -3.80
C SER A 720 15.61 -32.84 -2.59
N TRP A 721 14.51 -32.43 -1.95
CA TRP A 721 14.52 -31.46 -0.85
C TRP A 721 13.69 -31.96 0.33
N ILE A 722 14.18 -31.72 1.53
CA ILE A 722 13.47 -32.01 2.77
C ILE A 722 13.64 -30.85 3.75
N LEU A 723 12.54 -30.45 4.41
CA LEU A 723 12.51 -29.42 5.43
C LEU A 723 12.43 -30.08 6.80
N LEU A 724 13.33 -29.69 7.70
CA LEU A 724 13.39 -30.14 9.08
C LEU A 724 12.80 -29.03 9.96
N PRO A 725 11.67 -29.29 10.65
CA PRO A 725 11.08 -28.34 11.59
C PRO A 725 12.08 -27.91 12.67
N ALA A 726 11.97 -26.67 13.15
CA ALA A 726 12.85 -26.14 14.19
C ALA A 726 12.81 -26.99 15.48
N ALA A 727 11.68 -27.59 15.81
CA ALA A 727 11.52 -28.44 16.99
C ALA A 727 11.85 -29.92 16.77
N LEU A 728 12.45 -30.31 15.63
CA LEU A 728 12.72 -31.72 15.31
C LEU A 728 13.68 -32.40 16.31
N GLY A 729 14.63 -31.65 16.90
CA GLY A 729 15.66 -32.23 17.76
C GLY A 729 16.84 -32.81 16.98
N ALA A 730 17.46 -33.87 17.54
CA ALA A 730 18.68 -34.46 16.99
C ALA A 730 18.41 -35.30 15.73
N TYR A 731 19.27 -35.16 14.74
CA TYR A 731 19.22 -35.91 13.50
C TYR A 731 20.62 -36.31 13.00
N GLU A 732 20.66 -37.32 12.13
CA GLU A 732 21.87 -37.79 11.45
C GLU A 732 21.64 -37.80 9.94
N VAL A 733 22.56 -37.22 9.16
CA VAL A 733 22.60 -37.38 7.70
C VAL A 733 23.77 -38.27 7.32
N ARG A 734 23.51 -39.37 6.63
CA ARG A 734 24.51 -40.35 6.20
C ARG A 734 24.57 -40.45 4.69
N ALA A 735 25.74 -40.20 4.12
CA ALA A 735 25.99 -40.39 2.69
C ALA A 735 25.96 -41.88 2.34
N LYS A 736 25.06 -42.29 1.43
CA LYS A 736 24.98 -43.67 0.94
C LYS A 736 25.90 -43.89 -0.26
N THR A 737 25.92 -42.94 -1.17
CA THR A 737 26.89 -42.84 -2.25
C THR A 737 27.79 -41.62 -2.05
N GLN A 738 28.69 -41.37 -2.99
CA GLN A 738 29.23 -40.02 -3.12
C GLN A 738 28.06 -39.08 -3.45
N CYS A 739 27.91 -38.01 -2.68
CA CYS A 739 26.79 -37.10 -2.81
C CYS A 739 27.20 -35.65 -2.54
N VAL A 740 26.42 -34.72 -3.10
CA VAL A 740 26.54 -33.28 -2.82
C VAL A 740 25.20 -32.82 -2.26
N LEU A 741 25.23 -32.26 -1.05
CA LEU A 741 24.06 -31.75 -0.34
C LEU A 741 24.17 -30.24 -0.14
N LEU A 742 23.04 -29.54 -0.10
CA LEU A 742 22.92 -28.20 0.45
C LEU A 742 22.27 -28.29 1.83
N LYS A 743 22.82 -27.57 2.80
CA LYS A 743 22.21 -27.32 4.10
C LYS A 743 21.89 -25.83 4.18
N ILE A 744 20.61 -25.50 4.31
CA ILE A 744 20.09 -24.14 4.34
C ILE A 744 19.49 -23.89 5.73
N ASN A 745 19.81 -22.76 6.36
CA ASN A 745 19.28 -22.35 7.67
C ASN A 745 18.71 -20.94 7.65
#